data_AF-A0AAD9PAN9-F1
#
_entry.id   AF-A0AAD9PAN9-F1
#
_cell.length_a   1.000
_cell.length_b   1.000
_cell.length_c   1.000
_cell.angle_alpha   90.00
_cell.angle_beta   90.00
_cell.angle_gamma   90.00
#
_symmetry.space_group_name_H-M   'P 1'
#
loop_
_entity.id
_entity.type
_entity.pdbx_description
1 polymer ?
#
loop_
_entity_poly.entity_id
_entity_poly.type
_entity_poly.pdbx_seq_one_letter_code
_entity_poly.pdbx_strand_id
1 'polypeptide(L)'
;MADVGINSLKRQKLYSRSEWAAAVAPGTGGGKHMFDLLSEFRDLYEHRLKKLDEADNAGEDTTKVRLRTMQSYVSDLCEQNTVLVQTVEELEKEANKRVAMLEEKLKKTAQNTKDYSIRCKELEREVKTAILDRDNAALKLKEVQEKSRRLEHHVGLLREDKSNYKQDVYTLINVVSNARSTGRWDVDGLKFRAVTFDQVFGSIDEIAKTKSSEEILEGHIHDLRKQITQRDDMIDKLRSDIYQLKEEHKSSVEQVYEKDQALSTVECTLSSSLKREQAATHAATQKEHDVDHLRSQLQKSCDKISSLTLEMQGKERKLLGLESKITDLHSEMSVKESENTHNIQTIQLLHKKEADLARQLAESTDMIEQLRQELDELQEEHRSIENSHASYDQRIRHLEEERKKAQDEIRRRQTEIGALQSKLRDSQLSTHDSLTALKSELSRRDDTIQMLRRDVLRLQEKRDSFQHELDEEKSHVCELEQEVVLCEEESQRREEKFHDLEREVVNTQRKYDDIRSEMSSYKSQTANLERELQMVRGQHADSLTQVQKLTASLQRLQASSKDTRDALSAEMSERHDAFVQLKEDVRDLEGKHQEALALVSQRDSSLTQLQEELKQTEKRLKDWQEKSTGLEKELANERDRAAESKTKVDRLQTHIQELELTASQAAMHHHGELSDKEETLAKLQGDVRVLEERLTYYQRQVDRLQTHIQELELTASQAAMHHHGELSDKEETLAKLQGDVRVLEERLTYYQQQILEREEELQKSQDNLHATLDKQQALERTIHKLQMDLNNAQEDRRVANDELQHREMSLQQLEADLSSARKQYNDAVEESGRQEARLLAVLDNARSEQEMFTGEIKRRDETIQKLKSEFILAKDTLRQQEEMIGQQSRSLEQQASLLQTSQMEVAAKSAGLNELEQQLVELRRQTELGKDEVCSLKEQLREVGSELSSSRAQCDGLEQSCQTKEELLLQFKADSDSMQRQQRETLSKLSKRDEVILRLNSELGKLKSQKQEKAAEVQRQSETIKRLQETVTRSQVDLENTRKHLEEDTVHKDEVMKQLREELVESQTQYTEQYDKVTHP
;
A
#
# COMPACT_ATOMS: atom_id res chain seq x y z
N MET A 1 39.40 44.84 -5.96
CA MET A 1 39.15 45.05 -4.52
C MET A 1 38.46 43.82 -3.98
N ALA A 2 39.22 42.73 -3.89
CA ALA A 2 38.77 41.43 -3.42
C ALA A 2 39.78 41.02 -2.35
N ASP A 3 39.42 41.24 -1.10
CA ASP A 3 39.97 40.54 0.06
C ASP A 3 39.26 41.10 1.30
N VAL A 4 38.52 40.23 2.00
CA VAL A 4 38.15 40.23 3.42
C VAL A 4 36.83 39.45 3.50
N GLY A 5 36.90 38.22 3.99
CA GLY A 5 35.70 37.40 4.19
C GLY A 5 35.94 35.93 4.54
N ILE A 6 37.19 35.49 4.71
CA ILE A 6 37.52 34.15 5.19
C ILE A 6 38.37 34.30 6.45
N ASN A 7 37.76 34.55 7.61
CA ASN A 7 38.41 34.30 8.91
C ASN A 7 37.54 34.30 10.17
N SER A 8 36.20 34.30 10.10
CA SER A 8 35.36 34.22 11.33
C SER A 8 34.86 32.82 11.69
N LEU A 9 35.01 31.81 10.84
CA LEU A 9 34.38 30.48 11.03
C LEU A 9 35.19 29.44 11.82
N LYS A 10 36.28 29.83 12.48
CA LYS A 10 37.14 28.89 13.25
C LYS A 10 37.11 29.04 14.78
N ARG A 11 36.24 29.89 15.35
CA ARG A 11 36.18 30.12 16.81
C ARG A 11 34.80 29.96 17.45
N GLN A 12 33.96 29.08 16.90
CA GLN A 12 32.65 28.80 17.50
C GLN A 12 32.32 27.30 17.42
N LYS A 13 33.25 26.46 17.87
CA LYS A 13 33.10 24.99 17.87
C LYS A 13 33.41 24.33 19.22
N LEU A 14 33.22 25.06 20.33
CA LEU A 14 33.50 24.53 21.68
C LEU A 14 32.39 24.76 22.73
N TYR A 15 31.19 25.22 22.36
CA TYR A 15 30.12 25.44 23.34
C TYR A 15 28.71 24.95 22.94
N SER A 16 28.62 23.97 22.02
CA SER A 16 27.33 23.35 21.66
C SER A 16 27.49 21.84 21.55
N ARG A 17 27.95 21.21 22.64
CA ARG A 17 28.07 19.74 22.74
C ARG A 17 27.19 19.15 23.86
N SER A 18 26.16 19.88 24.29
CA SER A 18 25.12 19.38 25.20
C SER A 18 23.73 19.22 24.56
N GLU A 19 23.50 19.75 23.35
CA GLU A 19 22.16 19.75 22.72
C GLU A 19 21.98 18.71 21.60
N TRP A 20 22.96 17.86 21.33
CA TRP A 20 22.88 16.84 20.27
C TRP A 20 22.60 15.41 20.77
N ALA A 21 21.99 15.27 21.95
CA ALA A 21 21.60 13.97 22.50
C ALA A 21 20.13 13.59 22.24
N ALA A 22 19.31 14.46 21.64
CA ALA A 22 17.86 14.25 21.53
C ALA A 22 17.36 13.76 20.15
N ALA A 23 18.24 13.51 19.19
CA ALA A 23 17.85 13.03 17.85
C ALA A 23 18.46 11.65 17.54
N VAL A 24 18.18 10.66 18.39
CA VAL A 24 18.37 9.24 18.07
C VAL A 24 17.01 8.68 17.71
N ALA A 25 16.83 8.28 16.46
CA ALA A 25 15.65 7.59 15.97
C ALA A 25 15.29 6.38 16.88
N PRO A 26 13.99 6.09 17.07
CA PRO A 26 13.53 5.08 18.02
C PRO A 26 13.80 3.68 17.45
N GLY A 27 14.99 3.14 17.73
CA GLY A 27 15.39 1.84 17.17
C GLY A 27 16.19 0.93 18.08
N THR A 28 16.69 1.40 19.24
CA THR A 28 17.48 0.54 20.13
C THR A 28 17.16 0.86 21.59
N GLY A 29 16.37 0.01 22.24
CA GLY A 29 15.93 0.11 23.65
C GLY A 29 17.03 -0.01 24.72
N GLY A 30 18.31 0.17 24.37
CA GLY A 30 19.43 0.04 25.30
C GLY A 30 19.60 1.21 26.27
N GLY A 31 19.23 2.44 25.88
CA GLY A 31 19.44 3.64 26.70
C GLY A 31 18.58 3.69 27.96
N LYS A 32 17.33 3.23 27.88
CA LYS A 32 16.39 3.20 29.01
C LYS A 32 16.80 2.13 30.02
N HIS A 33 17.19 0.96 29.52
CA HIS A 33 17.65 -0.17 30.33
C HIS A 33 18.91 0.13 31.15
N MET A 34 19.83 0.94 30.61
CA MET A 34 21.04 1.37 31.30
C MET A 34 20.73 2.39 32.41
N PHE A 35 19.79 3.29 32.17
CA PHE A 35 19.35 4.27 33.18
C PHE A 35 18.64 3.59 34.36
N ASP A 36 17.80 2.59 34.08
CA ASP A 36 17.11 1.81 35.11
C ASP A 36 18.11 1.00 35.96
N LEU A 37 19.10 0.37 35.33
CA LEU A 37 20.17 -0.36 36.03
C LEU A 37 21.01 0.57 36.95
N LEU A 38 21.27 1.80 36.50
CA LEU A 38 21.98 2.82 37.29
C LEU A 38 21.16 3.30 38.50
N SER A 39 19.84 3.33 38.36
CA SER A 39 18.93 3.63 39.47
C SER A 39 18.95 2.51 40.50
N GLU A 40 18.85 1.25 40.06
CA GLU A 40 18.89 0.08 40.95
C GLU A 40 20.24 -0.04 41.70
N PHE A 41 21.36 0.23 41.04
CA PHE A 41 22.68 0.23 41.69
C PHE A 41 22.80 1.29 42.78
N ARG A 42 22.28 2.49 42.52
CA ARG A 42 22.24 3.59 43.49
C ARG A 42 21.42 3.22 44.72
N ASP A 43 20.22 2.69 44.50
CA ASP A 43 19.30 2.28 45.56
C ASP A 43 19.91 1.17 46.42
N LEU A 44 20.65 0.24 45.81
CA LEU A 44 21.30 -0.87 46.52
C LEU A 44 22.41 -0.39 47.45
N TYR A 45 23.26 0.54 46.99
CA TYR A 45 24.31 1.13 47.82
C TYR A 45 23.75 2.08 48.89
N GLU A 46 22.71 2.85 48.58
CA GLU A 46 22.04 3.73 49.54
C GLU A 46 21.34 2.93 50.65
N HIS A 47 20.71 1.81 50.31
CA HIS A 47 20.10 0.90 51.26
C HIS A 47 21.14 0.20 52.16
N ARG A 48 22.32 -0.12 51.60
CA ARG A 48 23.44 -0.72 52.34
C ARG A 48 24.10 0.26 53.32
N LEU A 49 24.15 1.54 52.96
CA LEU A 49 24.58 2.64 53.84
C LEU A 49 23.56 2.92 54.95
N LYS A 50 22.26 3.00 54.63
CA LYS A 50 21.19 3.17 55.64
C LYS A 50 21.17 2.06 56.70
N LYS A 51 21.37 0.80 56.30
CA LYS A 51 21.49 -0.33 57.24
C LYS A 51 22.70 -0.23 58.17
N LEU A 52 23.77 0.44 57.74
CA LEU A 52 24.95 0.70 58.58
C LEU A 52 24.72 1.88 59.54
N ASP A 53 23.93 2.88 59.13
CA ASP A 53 23.52 4.01 59.97
C ASP A 53 22.53 3.60 61.08
N GLU A 54 21.63 2.66 60.79
CA GLU A 54 20.73 2.08 61.80
C GLU A 54 21.45 1.19 62.83
N ALA A 55 22.67 0.74 62.53
CA ALA A 55 23.50 -0.13 63.36
C ALA A 55 24.44 0.63 64.33
N ASP A 56 24.19 1.91 64.57
CA ASP A 56 25.04 2.94 65.24
C ASP A 56 25.56 2.63 66.68
N ASN A 57 25.40 1.40 67.19
CA ASN A 57 25.87 0.97 68.51
C ASN A 57 27.18 0.15 68.51
N ALA A 58 27.87 0.00 67.37
CA ALA A 58 29.16 -0.69 67.30
C ALA A 58 30.26 0.26 66.76
N GLY A 59 31.43 0.28 67.41
CA GLY A 59 32.51 1.26 67.16
C GLY A 59 33.28 1.13 65.83
N GLU A 60 34.61 1.27 65.88
CA GLU A 60 35.57 1.41 64.77
C GLU A 60 35.44 0.39 63.60
N ASP A 61 34.75 -0.73 63.81
CA ASP A 61 34.48 -1.70 62.75
C ASP A 61 33.36 -1.26 61.80
N THR A 62 32.36 -0.52 62.27
CA THR A 62 31.23 -0.02 61.45
C THR A 62 31.71 1.07 60.49
N THR A 63 32.65 1.91 60.91
CA THR A 63 33.31 2.90 60.04
C THR A 63 34.19 2.24 58.99
N LYS A 64 34.90 1.15 59.30
CA LYS A 64 35.65 0.35 58.31
C LYS A 64 34.74 -0.30 57.27
N VAL A 65 33.58 -0.82 57.67
CA VAL A 65 32.61 -1.38 56.72
C VAL A 65 31.99 -0.29 55.84
N ARG A 66 31.67 0.89 56.41
CA ARG A 66 31.18 2.05 55.64
C ARG A 66 32.22 2.52 54.61
N LEU A 67 33.50 2.58 55.01
CA LEU A 67 34.60 2.98 54.12
C LEU A 67 34.84 1.98 52.98
N ARG A 68 34.76 0.67 53.25
CA ARG A 68 34.80 -0.37 52.19
C ARG A 68 33.60 -0.30 51.25
N THR A 69 32.41 -0.01 51.77
CA THR A 69 31.19 0.11 50.96
C THR A 69 31.28 1.33 50.04
N MET A 70 31.79 2.48 50.53
CA MET A 70 32.06 3.64 49.68
C MET A 70 33.20 3.39 48.68
N GLN A 71 34.26 2.67 49.05
CA GLN A 71 35.33 2.29 48.12
C GLN A 71 34.81 1.38 47.00
N SER A 72 33.93 0.43 47.31
CA SER A 72 33.26 -0.42 46.31
C SER A 72 32.39 0.43 45.38
N TYR A 73 31.59 1.35 45.93
CA TYR A 73 30.77 2.26 45.12
C TYR A 73 31.61 3.15 44.20
N VAL A 74 32.71 3.71 44.69
CA VAL A 74 33.64 4.52 43.88
C VAL A 74 34.34 3.69 42.81
N SER A 75 34.72 2.44 43.11
CA SER A 75 35.31 1.52 42.13
C SER A 75 34.33 1.21 41.02
N ASP A 76 33.09 0.85 41.37
CA ASP A 76 32.03 0.52 40.40
C ASP A 76 31.65 1.74 39.55
N LEU A 77 31.62 2.95 40.14
CA LEU A 77 31.43 4.21 39.41
C LEU A 77 32.56 4.51 38.42
N CYS A 78 33.82 4.24 38.80
CA CYS A 78 34.96 4.38 37.90
C CYS A 78 34.88 3.39 36.73
N GLU A 79 34.45 2.15 36.99
CA GLU A 79 34.25 1.13 35.96
C GLU A 79 33.10 1.51 35.02
N GLN A 80 31.97 1.98 35.56
CA GLN A 80 30.85 2.51 34.78
C GLN A 80 31.26 3.70 33.91
N ASN A 81 32.00 4.66 34.46
CA ASN A 81 32.51 5.80 33.69
C ASN A 81 33.45 5.35 32.56
N THR A 82 34.23 4.29 32.78
CA THR A 82 35.10 3.72 31.73
C THR A 82 34.28 3.11 30.59
N VAL A 83 33.23 2.35 30.91
CA VAL A 83 32.32 1.76 29.92
C VAL A 83 31.50 2.83 29.19
N LEU A 84 31.06 3.89 29.89
CA LEU A 84 30.38 5.04 29.28
C LEU A 84 31.28 5.79 28.30
N VAL A 85 32.54 6.03 28.65
CA VAL A 85 33.50 6.64 27.73
C VAL A 85 33.71 5.76 26.49
N GLN A 86 33.89 4.44 26.67
CA GLN A 86 34.04 3.51 25.54
C GLN A 86 32.82 3.48 24.62
N THR A 87 31.60 3.43 25.19
CA THR A 87 30.36 3.43 24.40
C THR A 87 30.16 4.77 23.67
N VAL A 88 30.49 5.90 24.30
CA VAL A 88 30.47 7.21 23.63
C VAL A 88 31.50 7.28 22.52
N GLU A 89 32.72 6.76 22.71
CA GLU A 89 33.75 6.69 21.66
C GLU A 89 33.32 5.80 20.49
N GLU A 90 32.63 4.68 20.75
CA GLU A 90 32.08 3.80 19.71
C GLU A 90 30.96 4.48 18.94
N LEU A 91 30.05 5.19 19.64
CA LEU A 91 29.01 5.99 19.01
C LEU A 91 29.59 7.14 18.17
N GLU A 92 30.63 7.82 18.65
CA GLU A 92 31.36 8.82 17.86
C GLU A 92 32.00 8.22 16.62
N LYS A 93 32.66 7.05 16.74
CA LYS A 93 33.26 6.35 15.60
C LYS A 93 32.19 5.94 14.58
N GLU A 94 31.05 5.43 15.02
CA GLU A 94 29.95 5.03 14.15
C GLU A 94 29.27 6.24 13.48
N ALA A 95 29.05 7.33 14.23
CA ALA A 95 28.55 8.59 13.66
C ALA A 95 29.51 9.13 12.60
N ASN A 96 30.82 9.14 12.87
CA ASN A 96 31.84 9.58 11.92
C ASN A 96 31.89 8.68 10.67
N LYS A 97 31.75 7.35 10.81
CA LYS A 97 31.64 6.43 9.67
C LYS A 97 30.40 6.72 8.81
N ARG A 98 29.25 6.96 9.44
CA ARG A 98 28.00 7.32 8.74
C ARG A 98 28.13 8.64 7.99
N VAL A 99 28.73 9.65 8.62
CA VAL A 99 29.00 10.95 7.97
C VAL A 99 29.93 10.77 6.77
N ALA A 100 31.02 10.01 6.91
CA ALA A 100 31.93 9.73 5.80
C ALA A 100 31.25 9.02 4.62
N MET A 101 30.38 8.03 4.90
CA MET A 101 29.58 7.37 3.86
C MET A 101 28.60 8.32 3.18
N LEU A 102 27.97 9.22 3.92
CA LEU A 102 27.07 10.22 3.36
C LEU A 102 27.82 11.24 2.50
N GLU A 103 28.99 11.70 2.93
CA GLU A 103 29.85 12.58 2.15
C GLU A 103 30.31 11.93 0.84
N GLU A 104 30.68 10.65 0.88
CA GLU A 104 31.07 9.90 -0.32
C GLU A 104 29.90 9.73 -1.29
N LYS A 105 28.71 9.37 -0.79
CA LYS A 105 27.48 9.29 -1.60
C LYS A 105 27.10 10.64 -2.19
N LEU A 106 27.21 11.73 -1.42
CA LEU A 106 26.94 13.09 -1.89
C LEU A 106 27.93 13.49 -2.99
N LYS A 107 29.22 13.16 -2.83
CA LYS A 107 30.25 13.43 -3.84
C LYS A 107 30.01 12.64 -5.12
N LYS A 108 29.62 11.36 -5.01
CA LYS A 108 29.31 10.50 -6.16
C LYS A 108 28.06 10.98 -6.92
N THR A 109 27.01 11.36 -6.21
CA THR A 109 25.80 11.94 -6.82
C THR A 109 26.10 13.29 -7.49
N ALA A 110 26.87 14.17 -6.87
CA ALA A 110 27.30 15.44 -7.48
C ALA A 110 28.13 15.21 -8.76
N GLN A 111 29.02 14.22 -8.76
CA GLN A 111 29.81 13.87 -9.94
C GLN A 111 28.93 13.31 -11.06
N ASN A 112 28.00 12.39 -10.76
CA ASN A 112 27.06 11.85 -11.74
C ASN A 112 26.20 12.96 -12.36
N THR A 113 25.69 13.91 -11.55
CA THR A 113 24.92 15.07 -12.05
C THR A 113 25.75 15.94 -12.99
N LYS A 114 27.05 16.12 -12.70
CA LYS A 114 27.97 16.86 -13.58
C LYS A 114 28.17 16.12 -14.91
N ASP A 115 28.35 14.81 -14.87
CA ASP A 115 28.53 13.99 -16.08
C ASP A 115 27.27 13.98 -16.95
N TYR A 116 26.08 13.89 -16.35
CA TYR A 116 24.81 14.06 -17.07
C TYR A 116 24.68 15.45 -17.69
N SER A 117 25.08 16.51 -16.99
CA SER A 117 25.05 17.88 -17.54
C SER A 117 25.98 18.03 -18.76
N ILE A 118 27.17 17.40 -18.73
CA ILE A 118 28.09 17.40 -19.87
C ILE A 118 27.48 16.63 -21.04
N ARG A 119 26.92 15.44 -20.78
CA ARG A 119 26.26 14.60 -21.79
C ARG A 119 25.10 15.31 -22.46
N CYS A 120 24.25 16.02 -21.70
CA CYS A 120 23.16 16.82 -22.27
C CYS A 120 23.69 17.92 -23.21
N LYS A 121 24.77 18.62 -22.82
CA LYS A 121 25.40 19.64 -23.67
C LYS A 121 26.06 19.06 -24.93
N GLU A 122 26.53 17.82 -24.90
CA GLU A 122 27.05 17.12 -26.08
C GLU A 122 25.91 16.75 -27.03
N LEU A 123 24.83 16.15 -26.51
CA LEU A 123 23.64 15.82 -27.27
C LEU A 123 22.98 17.06 -27.90
N GLU A 124 22.93 18.18 -27.20
CA GLU A 124 22.45 19.46 -27.75
C GLU A 124 23.30 19.94 -28.94
N ARG A 125 24.63 19.70 -28.91
CA ARG A 125 25.51 20.05 -30.03
C ARG A 125 25.30 19.11 -31.21
N GLU A 126 25.17 17.81 -30.96
CA GLU A 126 24.90 16.80 -32.00
C GLU A 126 23.57 17.06 -32.71
N VAL A 127 22.53 17.45 -31.96
CA VAL A 127 21.23 17.83 -32.53
C VAL A 127 21.36 19.09 -33.39
N LYS A 128 22.11 20.10 -32.95
CA LYS A 128 22.36 21.31 -33.76
C LYS A 128 23.10 21.00 -35.06
N THR A 129 24.12 20.13 -35.01
CA THR A 129 24.84 19.72 -36.24
C THR A 129 23.94 18.92 -37.17
N ALA A 130 23.12 18.01 -36.64
CA ALA A 130 22.18 17.23 -37.45
C ALA A 130 21.12 18.10 -38.13
N ILE A 131 20.65 19.17 -37.46
CA ILE A 131 19.73 20.15 -38.06
C ILE A 131 20.39 20.86 -39.25
N LEU A 132 21.64 21.31 -39.10
CA LEU A 132 22.39 21.95 -40.19
C LEU A 132 22.61 21.01 -41.37
N ASP A 133 22.97 19.75 -41.11
CA ASP A 133 23.17 18.75 -42.16
C ASP A 133 21.87 18.41 -42.89
N ARG A 134 20.74 18.32 -42.16
CA ARG A 134 19.40 18.14 -42.74
C ARG A 134 19.04 19.30 -43.66
N ASP A 135 19.27 20.54 -43.24
CA ASP A 135 18.93 21.72 -44.02
C ASP A 135 19.81 21.81 -45.29
N ASN A 136 21.10 21.47 -45.18
CA ASN A 136 22.00 21.33 -46.33
C ASN A 136 21.57 20.23 -47.31
N ALA A 137 21.12 19.08 -46.80
CA ALA A 137 20.59 18.00 -47.63
C ALA A 137 19.29 18.41 -48.33
N ALA A 138 18.40 19.16 -47.65
CA ALA A 138 17.17 19.68 -48.22
C ALA A 138 17.43 20.68 -49.35
N LEU A 139 18.47 21.53 -49.23
CA LEU A 139 18.90 22.43 -50.30
C LEU A 139 19.40 21.65 -51.53
N LYS A 140 20.28 20.65 -51.33
CA LYS A 140 20.76 19.79 -52.42
C LYS A 140 19.61 19.02 -53.10
N LEU A 141 18.63 18.57 -52.32
CA LEU A 141 17.45 17.89 -52.86
C LEU A 141 16.64 18.82 -53.77
N LYS A 142 16.41 20.07 -53.36
CA LYS A 142 15.74 21.08 -54.20
C LYS A 142 16.50 21.35 -55.51
N GLU A 143 17.83 21.44 -55.46
CA GLU A 143 18.66 21.62 -56.66
C GLU A 143 18.56 20.44 -57.63
N VAL A 144 18.57 19.21 -57.10
CA VAL A 144 18.43 17.99 -57.91
C VAL A 144 17.04 17.88 -58.51
N GLN A 145 15.98 18.22 -57.75
CA GLN A 145 14.61 18.27 -58.25
C GLN A 145 14.46 19.26 -59.40
N GLU A 146 15.04 20.46 -59.28
CA GLU A 146 14.98 21.47 -60.34
C GLU A 146 15.81 21.09 -61.58
N LYS A 147 16.90 20.32 -61.40
CA LYS A 147 17.63 19.71 -62.52
C LYS A 147 16.81 18.61 -63.20
N SER A 148 16.14 17.74 -62.44
CA SER A 148 15.25 16.70 -62.98
C SER A 148 14.12 17.33 -63.80
N ARG A 149 13.45 18.36 -63.26
CA ARG A 149 12.37 19.08 -63.94
C ARG A 149 12.82 19.69 -65.28
N ARG A 150 14.03 20.24 -65.34
CA ARG A 150 14.63 20.77 -66.58
C ARG A 150 14.92 19.67 -67.59
N LEU A 151 15.49 18.55 -67.16
CA LEU A 151 15.79 17.42 -68.03
C LEU A 151 14.50 16.76 -68.56
N GLU A 152 13.48 16.60 -67.72
CA GLU A 152 12.17 16.09 -68.13
C GLU A 152 11.52 16.98 -69.19
N HIS A 153 11.59 18.30 -69.02
CA HIS A 153 11.11 19.25 -70.04
C HIS A 153 11.88 19.11 -71.37
N HIS A 154 13.21 18.98 -71.33
CA HIS A 154 14.03 18.80 -72.53
C HIS A 154 13.74 17.46 -73.23
N VAL A 155 13.55 16.39 -72.47
CA VAL A 155 13.13 15.08 -73.01
C VAL A 155 11.74 15.17 -73.66
N GLY A 156 10.84 16.00 -73.12
CA GLY A 156 9.55 16.30 -73.72
C GLY A 156 9.70 16.93 -75.12
N LEU A 157 10.53 17.96 -75.24
CA LEU A 157 10.80 18.64 -76.52
C LEU A 157 11.42 17.68 -77.56
N LEU A 158 12.42 16.88 -77.17
CA LEU A 158 13.05 15.91 -78.08
C LEU A 158 12.07 14.82 -78.56
N ARG A 159 11.08 14.43 -77.73
CA ARG A 159 10.03 13.50 -78.16
C ARG A 159 9.11 14.13 -79.20
N GLU A 160 8.80 15.41 -79.05
CA GLU A 160 7.99 16.17 -80.01
C GLU A 160 8.70 16.31 -81.36
N ASP A 161 9.98 16.70 -81.35
CA ASP A 161 10.81 16.77 -82.55
C ASP A 161 10.90 15.41 -83.25
N LYS A 162 11.14 14.34 -82.50
CA LYS A 162 11.16 12.97 -83.04
C LYS A 162 9.82 12.56 -83.66
N SER A 163 8.70 13.03 -83.11
CA SER A 163 7.36 12.80 -83.69
C SER A 163 7.20 13.54 -85.02
N ASN A 164 7.64 14.80 -85.08
CA ASN A 164 7.59 15.63 -86.27
C ASN A 164 8.45 15.06 -87.41
N TYR A 165 9.71 14.68 -87.13
CA TYR A 165 10.57 14.04 -88.13
C TYR A 165 10.03 12.70 -88.64
N LYS A 166 9.42 11.89 -87.76
CA LYS A 166 8.77 10.64 -88.19
C LYS A 166 7.63 10.92 -89.17
N GLN A 167 6.81 11.95 -88.91
CA GLN A 167 5.72 12.32 -89.79
C GLN A 167 6.23 12.79 -91.17
N ASP A 168 7.35 13.52 -91.21
CA ASP A 168 7.98 13.95 -92.45
C ASP A 168 8.53 12.77 -93.25
N VAL A 169 9.18 11.82 -92.57
CA VAL A 169 9.66 10.57 -93.20
C VAL A 169 8.49 9.75 -93.75
N TYR A 170 7.38 9.61 -93.02
CA TYR A 170 6.19 8.94 -93.54
C TYR A 170 5.62 9.64 -94.79
N THR A 171 5.64 10.97 -94.80
CA THR A 171 5.20 11.77 -95.95
C THR A 171 6.10 11.51 -97.16
N LEU A 172 7.43 11.48 -96.97
CA LEU A 172 8.39 11.14 -98.04
C LEU A 172 8.22 9.70 -98.54
N ILE A 173 8.06 8.73 -97.64
CA ILE A 173 7.84 7.33 -98.01
C ILE A 173 6.58 7.20 -98.86
N ASN A 174 5.51 7.91 -98.51
CA ASN A 174 4.28 7.91 -99.30
C ASN A 174 4.49 8.49 -100.70
N VAL A 175 5.25 9.58 -100.83
CA VAL A 175 5.58 10.19 -102.14
C VAL A 175 6.43 9.23 -102.98
N VAL A 176 7.47 8.63 -102.39
CA VAL A 176 8.34 7.66 -103.10
C VAL A 176 7.55 6.40 -103.50
N SER A 177 6.67 5.92 -102.63
CA SER A 177 5.81 4.77 -102.91
C SER A 177 4.82 5.07 -104.04
N ASN A 178 4.22 6.26 -104.04
CA ASN A 178 3.30 6.71 -105.08
C ASN A 178 4.01 6.98 -106.42
N ALA A 179 5.23 7.50 -106.39
CA ALA A 179 6.07 7.67 -107.57
C ALA A 179 6.47 6.33 -108.18
N ARG A 180 6.80 5.33 -107.34
CA ARG A 180 7.08 3.96 -107.79
C ARG A 180 5.86 3.27 -108.41
N SER A 181 4.66 3.52 -107.90
CA SER A 181 3.43 2.88 -108.41
C SER A 181 2.87 3.55 -109.67
N THR A 182 3.06 4.87 -109.83
CA THR A 182 2.48 5.64 -110.95
C THR A 182 3.49 6.05 -112.03
N GLY A 183 4.79 5.92 -111.75
CA GLY A 183 5.87 6.38 -112.64
C GLY A 183 6.00 7.90 -112.74
N ARG A 184 5.23 8.67 -111.95
CA ARG A 184 5.26 10.13 -111.91
C ARG A 184 5.52 10.61 -110.50
N TRP A 185 6.44 11.57 -110.37
CA TRP A 185 6.68 12.27 -109.11
C TRP A 185 5.62 13.36 -108.95
N ASP A 186 4.58 13.07 -108.16
CA ASP A 186 3.59 14.07 -107.76
C ASP A 186 4.04 14.69 -106.43
N VAL A 187 4.69 15.85 -106.53
CA VAL A 187 5.27 16.59 -105.41
C VAL A 187 4.45 17.83 -105.04
N ASP A 188 3.33 18.07 -105.73
CA ASP A 188 2.50 19.27 -105.54
C ASP A 188 1.66 19.18 -104.25
N GLY A 189 1.75 20.23 -103.41
CA GLY A 189 0.97 20.37 -102.18
C GLY A 189 1.57 19.70 -100.93
N LEU A 190 2.78 19.14 -101.01
CA LEU A 190 3.46 18.53 -99.86
C LEU A 190 3.89 19.56 -98.81
N LYS A 191 3.55 19.31 -97.54
CA LYS A 191 3.98 20.09 -96.38
C LYS A 191 4.64 19.20 -95.34
N PHE A 192 5.91 19.47 -95.08
CA PHE A 192 6.68 18.87 -94.00
C PHE A 192 6.55 19.73 -92.73
N ARG A 193 6.61 19.09 -91.56
CA ARG A 193 6.44 19.72 -90.23
C ARG A 193 7.76 20.23 -89.65
N ALA A 194 8.89 19.61 -90.00
CA ALA A 194 10.21 19.94 -89.45
C ALA A 194 11.23 20.43 -90.50
N VAL A 195 11.11 20.02 -91.77
CA VAL A 195 12.05 20.37 -92.87
C VAL A 195 11.33 21.18 -93.96
N THR A 196 12.00 22.05 -94.73
CA THR A 196 11.36 22.78 -95.84
C THR A 196 11.48 22.04 -97.18
N PHE A 197 10.59 22.34 -98.13
CA PHE A 197 10.55 21.68 -99.45
C PHE A 197 11.87 21.83 -100.22
N ASP A 198 12.45 23.04 -100.22
CA ASP A 198 13.69 23.36 -100.96
C ASP A 198 14.91 22.59 -100.45
N GLN A 199 14.93 22.24 -99.15
CA GLN A 199 16.00 21.44 -98.55
C GLN A 199 15.99 19.98 -99.02
N VAL A 200 14.87 19.52 -99.60
CA VAL A 200 14.72 18.12 -100.04
C VAL A 200 14.90 17.97 -101.55
N PHE A 201 14.50 18.96 -102.37
CA PHE A 201 14.41 18.78 -103.84
C PHE A 201 15.31 19.68 -104.72
N GLY A 202 15.98 20.71 -104.18
CA GLY A 202 16.92 21.56 -104.95
C GLY A 202 16.25 22.52 -105.96
N SER A 203 17.02 23.48 -106.50
CA SER A 203 16.50 24.55 -107.40
C SER A 203 16.58 24.15 -108.88
N ILE A 204 15.56 24.48 -109.68
CA ILE A 204 15.24 23.87 -110.99
C ILE A 204 16.16 24.30 -112.17
N ASP A 205 17.04 25.29 -112.00
CA ASP A 205 17.74 25.96 -113.13
C ASP A 205 19.00 25.26 -113.70
N GLU A 206 19.54 24.19 -113.10
CA GLU A 206 20.90 23.70 -113.44
C GLU A 206 20.99 22.59 -114.51
N ILE A 207 19.88 22.15 -115.14
CA ILE A 207 19.84 20.87 -115.90
C ILE A 207 20.11 20.99 -117.43
N ALA A 208 20.30 22.18 -118.01
CA ALA A 208 20.38 22.33 -119.48
C ALA A 208 21.65 23.03 -120.00
N LYS A 209 22.62 22.30 -120.62
CA LYS A 209 23.50 22.71 -121.77
C LYS A 209 24.65 21.72 -122.12
N THR A 210 24.77 21.32 -123.41
CA THR A 210 25.93 20.65 -124.07
C THR A 210 26.23 21.26 -125.46
N LYS A 211 27.48 21.20 -125.98
CA LYS A 211 28.07 21.94 -127.14
C LYS A 211 28.36 21.11 -128.43
N SER A 212 28.68 21.75 -129.59
CA SER A 212 29.18 21.12 -130.84
C SER A 212 29.96 22.04 -131.84
N SER A 213 30.98 21.43 -132.49
CA SER A 213 31.49 21.46 -133.90
C SER A 213 31.85 22.77 -134.66
N GLU A 214 33.08 23.29 -134.44
CA GLU A 214 33.83 24.14 -135.39
C GLU A 214 35.27 23.61 -135.50
N GLU A 215 35.39 22.30 -135.69
CA GLU A 215 36.66 21.55 -135.61
C GLU A 215 37.27 21.28 -137.00
N ILE A 216 36.58 21.57 -138.10
CA ILE A 216 36.92 20.96 -139.40
C ILE A 216 37.41 22.01 -140.45
N LEU A 217 37.52 23.29 -140.06
CA LEU A 217 38.33 24.28 -140.80
C LEU A 217 39.81 24.27 -140.35
N GLU A 218 40.19 23.18 -139.69
CA GLU A 218 41.32 22.32 -140.03
C GLU A 218 41.93 22.50 -141.43
N GLY A 219 43.18 22.04 -141.50
CA GLY A 219 43.73 21.51 -142.72
C GLY A 219 44.80 22.39 -143.33
N HIS A 220 44.54 23.68 -143.51
CA HIS A 220 45.47 24.52 -144.31
C HIS A 220 46.17 25.64 -143.55
N ILE A 221 45.62 26.05 -142.40
CA ILE A 221 46.41 26.76 -141.38
C ILE A 221 47.41 25.79 -140.71
N HIS A 222 47.15 24.47 -140.80
CA HIS A 222 47.89 23.37 -140.18
C HIS A 222 49.36 23.26 -140.62
N ASP A 223 49.71 23.55 -141.88
CA ASP A 223 51.08 23.33 -142.36
C ASP A 223 52.05 24.51 -142.10
N LEU A 224 51.55 25.75 -142.05
CA LEU A 224 52.32 26.90 -141.58
C LEU A 224 52.33 26.99 -140.05
N ARG A 225 51.30 26.43 -139.38
CA ARG A 225 51.36 26.08 -137.96
C ARG A 225 52.41 25.00 -137.70
N LYS A 226 52.62 23.98 -138.54
CA LYS A 226 53.55 22.86 -138.28
C LYS A 226 55.01 23.25 -137.92
N GLN A 227 55.50 24.37 -138.43
CA GLN A 227 56.85 24.87 -138.14
C GLN A 227 56.89 25.81 -136.93
N ILE A 228 55.78 26.49 -136.65
CA ILE A 228 55.58 27.25 -135.42
C ILE A 228 55.27 26.29 -134.26
N THR A 229 54.50 25.22 -134.50
CA THR A 229 54.22 24.12 -133.56
C THR A 229 55.46 23.33 -133.23
N GLN A 230 56.52 23.20 -134.03
CA GLN A 230 57.73 22.55 -133.50
C GLN A 230 58.48 23.38 -132.44
N ARG A 231 58.38 24.72 -132.52
CA ARG A 231 58.94 25.64 -131.51
C ARG A 231 57.96 25.88 -130.36
N ASP A 232 56.67 25.95 -130.66
CA ASP A 232 55.58 25.98 -129.70
C ASP A 232 55.39 24.63 -129.01
N ASP A 233 55.71 23.46 -129.59
CA ASP A 233 55.67 22.12 -128.96
C ASP A 233 56.81 21.97 -127.94
N MET A 234 57.92 22.70 -128.14
CA MET A 234 59.03 22.73 -127.19
C MET A 234 58.77 23.78 -126.10
N ILE A 235 58.13 24.90 -126.44
CA ILE A 235 57.61 25.87 -125.48
C ILE A 235 56.39 25.32 -124.73
N ASP A 236 55.59 24.44 -125.32
CA ASP A 236 54.40 23.79 -124.77
C ASP A 236 54.79 22.51 -124.04
N LYS A 237 55.89 21.83 -124.39
CA LYS A 237 56.55 20.89 -123.47
C LYS A 237 57.10 21.62 -122.27
N LEU A 238 57.85 22.71 -122.43
CA LEU A 238 58.34 23.47 -121.28
C LEU A 238 57.22 24.17 -120.49
N ARG A 239 56.11 24.57 -121.12
CA ARG A 239 54.93 25.12 -120.45
C ARG A 239 54.03 24.04 -119.87
N SER A 240 53.90 22.87 -120.48
CA SER A 240 53.22 21.68 -119.95
C SER A 240 54.03 21.08 -118.80
N ASP A 241 55.35 21.10 -118.87
CA ASP A 241 56.24 20.73 -117.77
C ASP A 241 56.19 21.78 -116.67
N ILE A 242 56.13 23.09 -116.99
CA ILE A 242 55.89 24.14 -115.98
C ILE A 242 54.45 24.09 -115.44
N TYR A 243 53.46 23.64 -116.20
CA TYR A 243 52.06 23.51 -115.77
C TYR A 243 51.82 22.22 -115.00
N GLN A 244 52.42 21.10 -115.40
CA GLN A 244 52.49 19.85 -114.63
C GLN A 244 53.32 20.07 -113.37
N LEU A 245 54.48 20.74 -113.43
CA LEU A 245 55.22 21.12 -112.22
C LEU A 245 54.46 22.15 -111.39
N LYS A 246 53.60 23.01 -111.96
CA LYS A 246 52.72 23.90 -111.19
C LYS A 246 51.52 23.17 -110.60
N GLU A 247 50.95 22.17 -111.26
CA GLU A 247 49.82 21.38 -110.77
C GLU A 247 50.31 20.29 -109.80
N GLU A 248 51.52 19.77 -109.97
CA GLU A 248 52.27 18.97 -109.00
C GLU A 248 52.74 19.84 -107.85
N HIS A 249 53.20 21.08 -108.07
CA HIS A 249 53.51 22.01 -106.98
C HIS A 249 52.23 22.51 -106.28
N LYS A 250 51.09 22.63 -106.97
CA LYS A 250 49.80 23.00 -106.38
C LYS A 250 49.16 21.83 -105.66
N SER A 251 49.24 20.61 -106.20
CA SER A 251 48.88 19.37 -105.53
C SER A 251 49.83 19.08 -104.36
N SER A 252 51.12 19.41 -104.47
CA SER A 252 52.09 19.28 -103.38
C SER A 252 51.90 20.38 -102.33
N VAL A 253 51.50 21.60 -102.71
CA VAL A 253 51.09 22.67 -101.78
C VAL A 253 49.74 22.37 -101.14
N GLU A 254 48.78 21.76 -101.84
CA GLU A 254 47.52 21.26 -101.29
C GLU A 254 47.77 20.04 -100.40
N GLN A 255 48.67 19.12 -100.76
CA GLN A 255 49.11 18.02 -99.90
C GLN A 255 49.92 18.54 -98.70
N VAL A 256 50.69 19.63 -98.82
CA VAL A 256 51.38 20.27 -97.70
C VAL A 256 50.37 21.04 -96.83
N TYR A 257 49.34 21.65 -97.40
CA TYR A 257 48.26 22.30 -96.67
C TYR A 257 47.34 21.29 -95.96
N GLU A 258 47.05 20.16 -96.60
CA GLU A 258 46.37 19.00 -96.00
C GLU A 258 47.25 18.32 -94.97
N LYS A 259 48.57 18.21 -95.19
CA LYS A 259 49.53 17.72 -94.19
C LYS A 259 49.73 18.72 -93.06
N ASP A 260 49.58 20.02 -93.27
CA ASP A 260 49.62 21.07 -92.25
C ASP A 260 48.28 21.15 -91.49
N GLN A 261 47.14 20.88 -92.14
CA GLN A 261 45.87 20.63 -91.45
C GLN A 261 45.90 19.31 -90.67
N ALA A 262 46.49 18.25 -91.22
CA ALA A 262 46.72 16.99 -90.55
C ALA A 262 47.72 17.16 -89.39
N LEU A 263 48.76 17.96 -89.55
CA LEU A 263 49.70 18.32 -88.47
C LEU A 263 49.06 19.24 -87.44
N SER A 264 48.16 20.14 -87.82
CA SER A 264 47.43 21.00 -86.89
C SER A 264 46.36 20.23 -86.12
N THR A 265 45.72 19.25 -86.75
CA THR A 265 44.82 18.29 -86.07
C THR A 265 45.61 17.27 -85.24
N VAL A 266 46.80 16.86 -85.67
CA VAL A 266 47.75 16.06 -84.88
C VAL A 266 48.32 16.88 -83.72
N GLU A 267 48.60 18.17 -83.87
CA GLU A 267 48.99 19.09 -82.80
C GLU A 267 47.83 19.31 -81.83
N CYS A 268 46.60 19.47 -82.33
CA CYS A 268 45.41 19.63 -81.49
C CYS A 268 45.12 18.33 -80.72
N THR A 269 45.26 17.17 -81.38
CA THR A 269 45.11 15.87 -80.73
C THR A 269 46.27 15.56 -79.78
N LEU A 270 47.52 15.90 -80.09
CA LEU A 270 48.65 15.83 -79.16
C LEU A 270 48.53 16.81 -78.00
N SER A 271 48.04 18.04 -78.21
CA SER A 271 47.82 19.01 -77.15
C SER A 271 46.66 18.58 -76.24
N SER A 272 45.62 17.95 -76.81
CA SER A 272 44.54 17.32 -76.04
C SER A 272 44.99 16.05 -75.33
N SER A 273 45.90 15.27 -75.92
CA SER A 273 46.52 14.07 -75.36
C SER A 273 47.44 14.45 -74.21
N LEU A 274 48.31 15.43 -74.39
CA LEU A 274 49.21 15.97 -73.38
C LEU A 274 48.44 16.59 -72.21
N LYS A 275 47.32 17.28 -72.47
CA LYS A 275 46.41 17.76 -71.41
C LYS A 275 45.68 16.63 -70.70
N ARG A 276 45.27 15.56 -71.40
CA ARG A 276 44.71 14.34 -70.78
C ARG A 276 45.76 13.60 -69.96
N GLU A 277 47.00 13.56 -70.40
CA GLU A 277 48.12 12.90 -69.73
C GLU A 277 48.62 13.71 -68.52
N GLN A 278 48.62 15.05 -68.60
CA GLN A 278 48.82 15.93 -67.45
C GLN A 278 47.66 15.83 -66.43
N ALA A 279 46.42 15.72 -66.90
CA ALA A 279 45.27 15.48 -66.03
C ALA A 279 45.31 14.07 -65.39
N ALA A 280 45.78 13.06 -66.13
CA ALA A 280 45.94 11.69 -65.63
C ALA A 280 47.09 11.57 -64.63
N THR A 281 48.21 12.27 -64.85
CA THR A 281 49.33 12.32 -63.89
C THR A 281 48.94 13.11 -62.63
N HIS A 282 48.24 14.24 -62.75
CA HIS A 282 47.69 14.94 -61.59
C HIS A 282 46.63 14.11 -60.83
N ALA A 283 45.78 13.38 -61.54
CA ALA A 283 44.83 12.45 -60.93
C ALA A 283 45.53 11.24 -60.28
N ALA A 284 46.63 10.76 -60.85
CA ALA A 284 47.44 9.70 -60.26
C ALA A 284 48.16 10.18 -58.99
N THR A 285 48.73 11.38 -58.98
CA THR A 285 49.34 11.98 -57.78
C THR A 285 48.31 12.28 -56.69
N GLN A 286 47.10 12.70 -57.07
CA GLN A 286 46.01 12.89 -56.12
C GLN A 286 45.55 11.55 -55.52
N LYS A 287 45.45 10.51 -56.35
CA LYS A 287 45.16 9.14 -55.89
C LYS A 287 46.28 8.58 -55.00
N GLU A 288 47.55 8.90 -55.25
CA GLU A 288 48.66 8.55 -54.34
C GLU A 288 48.52 9.26 -52.98
N HIS A 289 48.18 10.54 -52.96
CA HIS A 289 47.88 11.26 -51.71
C HIS A 289 46.66 10.69 -50.98
N ASP A 290 45.60 10.32 -51.71
CA ASP A 290 44.43 9.68 -51.11
C ASP A 290 44.78 8.28 -50.57
N VAL A 291 45.63 7.51 -51.25
CA VAL A 291 46.15 6.22 -50.79
C VAL A 291 46.99 6.38 -49.52
N ASP A 292 47.87 7.38 -49.45
CA ASP A 292 48.66 7.66 -48.25
C ASP A 292 47.80 8.20 -47.10
N HIS A 293 46.75 8.97 -47.41
CA HIS A 293 45.77 9.39 -46.43
C HIS A 293 44.97 8.20 -45.88
N LEU A 294 44.52 7.29 -46.75
CA LEU A 294 43.83 6.06 -46.38
C LEU A 294 44.75 5.13 -45.59
N ARG A 295 46.04 5.03 -45.93
CA ARG A 295 47.04 4.30 -45.14
C ARG A 295 47.24 4.91 -43.75
N SER A 296 47.27 6.24 -43.64
CA SER A 296 47.34 6.93 -42.35
C SER A 296 46.08 6.72 -41.51
N GLN A 297 44.90 6.73 -42.12
CA GLN A 297 43.65 6.40 -41.44
C GLN A 297 43.60 4.92 -41.01
N LEU A 298 44.08 4.01 -41.86
CA LEU A 298 44.18 2.59 -41.56
C LEU A 298 45.15 2.35 -40.38
N GLN A 299 46.30 3.02 -40.37
CA GLN A 299 47.25 2.95 -39.26
C GLN A 299 46.62 3.46 -37.95
N LYS A 300 45.93 4.61 -37.98
CA LYS A 300 45.19 5.13 -36.81
C LYS A 300 44.11 4.17 -36.33
N SER A 301 43.44 3.48 -37.25
CA SER A 301 42.44 2.47 -36.91
C SER A 301 43.09 1.21 -36.30
N CYS A 302 44.26 0.77 -36.79
CA CYS A 302 45.05 -0.32 -36.22
C CYS A 302 45.57 0.01 -34.80
N ASP A 303 46.05 1.23 -34.58
CA ASP A 303 46.47 1.71 -33.27
C ASP A 303 45.27 1.78 -32.31
N LYS A 304 44.10 2.19 -32.82
CA LYS A 304 42.85 2.20 -32.04
C LYS A 304 42.39 0.79 -31.68
N ILE A 305 42.43 -0.15 -32.63
CA ILE A 305 42.11 -1.56 -32.39
C ILE A 305 43.07 -2.15 -31.34
N SER A 306 44.36 -1.83 -31.40
CA SER A 306 45.35 -2.27 -30.40
C SER A 306 45.04 -1.72 -29.01
N SER A 307 44.65 -0.44 -28.91
CA SER A 307 44.23 0.16 -27.63
C SER A 307 42.95 -0.46 -27.06
N LEU A 308 41.97 -0.74 -27.92
CA LEU A 308 40.71 -1.38 -27.52
C LEU A 308 40.92 -2.84 -27.13
N THR A 309 41.88 -3.54 -27.76
CA THR A 309 42.26 -4.92 -27.40
C THR A 309 42.89 -4.97 -26.01
N LEU A 310 43.78 -4.02 -25.68
CA LEU A 310 44.34 -3.89 -24.33
C LEU A 310 43.27 -3.53 -23.28
N GLU A 311 42.30 -2.69 -23.63
CA GLU A 311 41.18 -2.36 -22.76
C GLU A 311 40.25 -3.57 -22.55
N MET A 312 39.98 -4.34 -23.61
CA MET A 312 39.24 -5.61 -23.54
C MET A 312 39.94 -6.62 -22.63
N GLN A 313 41.24 -6.83 -22.78
CA GLN A 313 42.01 -7.71 -21.87
C GLN A 313 41.99 -7.20 -20.42
N GLY A 314 41.94 -5.88 -20.21
CA GLY A 314 41.74 -5.28 -18.89
C GLY A 314 40.34 -5.54 -18.33
N LYS A 315 39.31 -5.55 -19.17
CA LYS A 315 37.93 -5.87 -18.80
C LYS A 315 37.75 -7.38 -18.56
N GLU A 316 38.37 -8.25 -19.36
CA GLU A 316 38.40 -9.71 -19.13
C GLU A 316 39.04 -10.07 -17.79
N ARG A 317 40.16 -9.43 -17.44
CA ARG A 317 40.78 -9.60 -16.11
C ARG A 317 39.88 -9.13 -14.96
N LYS A 318 39.09 -8.07 -15.17
CA LYS A 318 38.11 -7.61 -14.18
C LYS A 318 36.90 -8.55 -14.09
N LEU A 319 36.45 -9.11 -15.22
CA LEU A 319 35.41 -10.13 -15.26
C LEU A 319 35.84 -11.37 -14.48
N LEU A 320 37.05 -11.89 -14.71
CA LEU A 320 37.60 -13.01 -13.93
C LEU A 320 37.67 -12.70 -12.43
N GLY A 321 38.03 -11.48 -12.06
CA GLY A 321 38.02 -11.04 -10.66
C GLY A 321 36.61 -10.93 -10.06
N LEU A 322 35.62 -10.51 -10.85
CA LEU A 322 34.22 -10.47 -10.43
C LEU A 322 33.61 -11.87 -10.37
N GLU A 323 33.96 -12.77 -11.27
CA GLU A 323 33.56 -14.19 -11.24
C GLU A 323 34.10 -14.86 -9.98
N SER A 324 35.38 -14.64 -9.62
CA SER A 324 35.94 -15.10 -8.35
C SER A 324 35.18 -14.53 -7.13
N LYS A 325 34.78 -13.26 -7.19
CA LYS A 325 33.99 -12.63 -6.12
C LYS A 325 32.58 -13.23 -6.02
N ILE A 326 31.95 -13.57 -7.15
CA ILE A 326 30.65 -14.23 -7.20
C ILE A 326 30.75 -15.65 -6.64
N THR A 327 31.84 -16.39 -6.92
CA THR A 327 32.07 -17.71 -6.32
C THR A 327 32.30 -17.62 -4.81
N ASP A 328 33.03 -16.62 -4.33
CA ASP A 328 33.22 -16.39 -2.90
C ASP A 328 31.90 -16.07 -2.20
N LEU A 329 31.09 -15.16 -2.78
CA LEU A 329 29.77 -14.81 -2.27
C LEU A 329 28.78 -15.99 -2.33
N HIS A 330 28.87 -16.86 -3.33
CA HIS A 330 28.08 -18.10 -3.37
C HIS A 330 28.48 -19.06 -2.23
N SER A 331 29.78 -19.16 -1.94
CA SER A 331 30.25 -19.97 -0.81
C SER A 331 29.78 -19.41 0.53
N GLU A 332 29.77 -18.07 0.70
CA GLU A 332 29.23 -17.41 1.88
C GLU A 332 27.71 -17.58 1.99
N MET A 333 26.96 -17.47 0.89
CA MET A 333 25.51 -17.76 0.90
C MET A 333 25.24 -19.20 1.28
N SER A 334 26.00 -20.17 0.75
CA SER A 334 25.85 -21.58 1.10
C SER A 334 26.10 -21.85 2.59
N VAL A 335 27.12 -21.20 3.17
CA VAL A 335 27.38 -21.26 4.61
C VAL A 335 26.22 -20.60 5.39
N LYS A 336 25.72 -19.44 4.93
CA LYS A 336 24.60 -18.73 5.58
C LYS A 336 23.28 -19.49 5.48
N GLU A 337 23.03 -20.23 4.39
CA GLU A 337 21.90 -21.14 4.25
C GLU A 337 22.02 -22.31 5.24
N SER A 338 23.22 -22.85 5.44
CA SER A 338 23.48 -23.88 6.45
C SER A 338 23.27 -23.35 7.88
N GLU A 339 23.68 -22.12 8.16
CA GLU A 339 23.41 -21.47 9.45
C GLU A 339 21.92 -21.18 9.64
N ASN A 340 21.21 -20.75 8.59
CA ASN A 340 19.76 -20.53 8.66
C ASN A 340 18.99 -21.83 8.90
N THR A 341 19.37 -22.92 8.25
CA THR A 341 18.75 -24.23 8.53
C THR A 341 19.01 -24.69 9.97
N HIS A 342 20.21 -24.44 10.52
CA HIS A 342 20.52 -24.70 11.92
C HIS A 342 19.72 -23.79 12.88
N ASN A 343 19.55 -22.51 12.54
CA ASN A 343 18.74 -21.57 13.31
C ASN A 343 17.26 -21.96 13.30
N ILE A 344 16.73 -22.41 12.16
CA ILE A 344 15.36 -22.94 12.05
C ILE A 344 15.18 -24.17 12.94
N GLN A 345 16.13 -25.10 12.95
CA GLN A 345 16.10 -26.26 13.86
C GLN A 345 16.15 -25.84 15.34
N THR A 346 16.94 -24.82 15.65
CA THR A 346 17.03 -24.26 17.01
C THR A 346 15.72 -23.59 17.43
N ILE A 347 15.08 -22.83 16.53
CA ILE A 347 13.77 -22.21 16.76
C ILE A 347 12.68 -23.28 16.95
N GLN A 348 12.73 -24.40 16.22
CA GLN A 348 11.81 -25.52 16.42
C GLN A 348 11.99 -26.19 17.80
N LEU A 349 13.24 -26.31 18.27
CA LEU A 349 13.54 -26.80 19.62
C LEU A 349 13.07 -25.83 20.70
N LEU A 350 13.20 -24.52 20.49
CA LEU A 350 12.70 -23.48 21.39
C LEU A 350 11.17 -23.46 21.43
N HIS A 351 10.47 -23.58 20.29
CA HIS A 351 9.01 -23.71 20.26
C HIS A 351 8.53 -24.97 20.97
N LYS A 352 9.24 -26.09 20.85
CA LYS A 352 8.90 -27.30 21.61
C LYS A 352 9.07 -27.08 23.12
N LYS A 353 10.12 -26.37 23.51
CA LYS A 353 10.39 -26.02 24.92
C LYS A 353 9.37 -25.02 25.46
N GLU A 354 8.91 -24.08 24.63
CA GLU A 354 7.84 -23.13 24.96
C GLU A 354 6.50 -23.84 25.14
N ALA A 355 6.17 -24.83 24.29
CA ALA A 355 4.99 -25.68 24.46
C ALA A 355 5.06 -26.53 25.75
N ASP A 356 6.24 -27.06 26.09
CA ASP A 356 6.45 -27.79 27.34
C ASP A 356 6.33 -26.88 28.58
N LEU A 357 6.84 -25.64 28.51
CA LEU A 357 6.68 -24.65 29.57
C LEU A 357 5.23 -24.17 29.70
N ALA A 358 4.50 -24.00 28.59
CA ALA A 358 3.07 -23.68 28.61
C ALA A 358 2.24 -24.79 29.28
N ARG A 359 2.61 -26.06 29.06
CA ARG A 359 2.00 -27.20 29.76
C ARG A 359 2.30 -27.19 31.27
N GLN A 360 3.54 -26.89 31.66
CA GLN A 360 3.91 -26.74 33.08
C GLN A 360 3.21 -25.52 33.73
N LEU A 361 2.99 -24.45 32.98
CA LEU A 361 2.20 -23.30 33.42
C LEU A 361 0.72 -23.67 33.61
N ALA A 362 0.13 -24.46 32.71
CA ALA A 362 -1.22 -24.98 32.91
C ALA A 362 -1.31 -25.87 34.16
N GLU A 363 -0.36 -26.79 34.34
CA GLU A 363 -0.29 -27.67 35.53
C GLU A 363 -0.10 -26.88 36.84
N SER A 364 0.69 -25.81 36.83
CA SER A 364 0.85 -24.92 37.99
C SER A 364 -0.35 -23.99 38.20
N THR A 365 -1.10 -23.64 37.15
CA THR A 365 -2.36 -22.89 37.25
C THR A 365 -3.44 -23.77 37.89
N ASP A 366 -3.55 -25.04 37.48
CA ASP A 366 -4.45 -26.02 38.09
C ASP A 366 -4.09 -26.27 39.57
N MET A 367 -2.78 -26.30 39.89
CA MET A 367 -2.30 -26.38 41.28
C MET A 367 -2.66 -25.13 42.10
N ILE A 368 -2.57 -23.93 41.50
CA ILE A 368 -2.99 -22.68 42.15
C ILE A 368 -4.50 -22.69 42.38
N GLU A 369 -5.29 -23.26 41.46
CA GLU A 369 -6.74 -23.36 41.59
C GLU A 369 -7.15 -24.36 42.69
N GLN A 370 -6.42 -25.47 42.82
CA GLN A 370 -6.55 -26.39 43.97
C GLN A 370 -6.18 -25.71 45.31
N LEU A 371 -5.06 -24.97 45.35
CA LEU A 371 -4.66 -24.23 46.56
C LEU A 371 -5.63 -23.10 46.92
N ARG A 372 -6.31 -22.49 45.93
CA ARG A 372 -7.39 -21.51 46.17
C ARG A 372 -8.64 -22.19 46.74
N GLN A 373 -8.97 -23.38 46.28
CA GLN A 373 -10.08 -24.16 46.81
C GLN A 373 -9.81 -24.61 48.26
N GLU A 374 -8.57 -25.01 48.58
CA GLU A 374 -8.13 -25.27 49.96
C GLU A 374 -8.15 -24.00 50.83
N LEU A 375 -7.83 -22.83 50.26
CA LEU A 375 -7.92 -21.55 50.96
C LEU A 375 -9.38 -21.17 51.28
N ASP A 376 -10.31 -21.42 50.36
CA ASP A 376 -11.74 -21.18 50.56
C ASP A 376 -12.31 -22.12 51.64
N GLU A 377 -11.90 -23.40 51.65
CA GLU A 377 -12.26 -24.35 52.71
C GLU A 377 -11.72 -23.92 54.09
N LEU A 378 -10.46 -23.45 54.15
CA LEU A 378 -9.87 -22.89 55.38
C LEU A 378 -10.53 -21.56 55.79
N GLN A 379 -11.04 -20.75 54.86
CA GLN A 379 -11.81 -19.55 55.16
C GLN A 379 -13.19 -19.89 55.73
N GLU A 380 -13.85 -20.95 55.27
CA GLU A 380 -15.11 -21.44 55.85
C GLU A 380 -14.90 -22.01 57.27
N GLU A 381 -13.76 -22.69 57.50
CA GLU A 381 -13.32 -23.07 58.86
C GLU A 381 -13.02 -21.85 59.74
N HIS A 382 -12.38 -20.80 59.20
CA HIS A 382 -12.13 -19.55 59.93
C HIS A 382 -13.45 -18.84 60.28
N ARG A 383 -14.45 -18.89 59.40
CA ARG A 383 -15.81 -18.37 59.64
C ARG A 383 -16.54 -19.13 60.75
N SER A 384 -16.31 -20.44 60.86
CA SER A 384 -16.79 -21.28 61.96
C SER A 384 -16.10 -20.92 63.30
N ILE A 385 -14.79 -20.68 63.26
CA ILE A 385 -14.02 -20.22 64.43
C ILE A 385 -14.44 -18.80 64.85
N GLU A 386 -14.73 -17.88 63.92
CA GLU A 386 -15.26 -16.54 64.21
C GLU A 386 -16.63 -16.61 64.91
N ASN A 387 -17.49 -17.55 64.52
CA ASN A 387 -18.77 -17.79 65.21
C ASN A 387 -18.55 -18.33 66.64
N SER A 388 -17.51 -19.14 66.87
CA SER A 388 -17.11 -19.54 68.23
C SER A 388 -16.53 -18.37 69.04
N HIS A 389 -15.76 -17.48 68.40
CA HIS A 389 -15.23 -16.25 69.01
C HIS A 389 -16.35 -15.28 69.41
N ALA A 390 -17.40 -15.14 68.60
CA ALA A 390 -18.58 -14.34 68.95
C ALA A 390 -19.30 -14.87 70.20
N SER A 391 -19.30 -16.20 70.42
CA SER A 391 -19.83 -16.83 71.64
C SER A 391 -18.93 -16.59 72.86
N TYR A 392 -17.61 -16.58 72.68
CA TYR A 392 -16.65 -16.24 73.72
C TYR A 392 -16.66 -14.73 74.05
N ASP A 393 -16.90 -13.85 73.07
CA ASP A 393 -17.06 -12.41 73.27
C ASP A 393 -18.34 -12.05 74.05
N GLN A 394 -19.43 -12.79 73.86
CA GLN A 394 -20.62 -12.68 74.72
C GLN A 394 -20.32 -13.11 76.17
N ARG A 395 -19.47 -14.12 76.35
CA ARG A 395 -19.02 -14.56 77.69
C ARG A 395 -18.07 -13.55 78.35
N ILE A 396 -17.19 -12.91 77.58
CA ILE A 396 -16.29 -11.85 78.05
C ILE A 396 -17.09 -10.61 78.45
N ARG A 397 -18.08 -10.18 77.65
CA ARG A 397 -18.98 -9.07 78.00
C ARG A 397 -19.72 -9.30 79.32
N HIS A 398 -20.15 -10.54 79.58
CA HIS A 398 -20.83 -10.87 80.84
C HIS A 398 -19.87 -10.80 82.05
N LEU A 399 -18.62 -11.22 81.89
CA LEU A 399 -17.57 -11.09 82.92
C LEU A 399 -17.11 -9.63 83.11
N GLU A 400 -17.13 -8.81 82.06
CA GLU A 400 -16.85 -7.37 82.11
C GLU A 400 -17.95 -6.58 82.85
N GLU A 401 -19.20 -6.98 82.73
CA GLU A 401 -20.32 -6.42 83.50
C GLU A 401 -20.23 -6.74 85.01
N GLU A 402 -19.75 -7.95 85.37
CA GLU A 402 -19.46 -8.30 86.77
C GLU A 402 -18.28 -7.50 87.33
N ARG A 403 -17.22 -7.28 86.53
CA ARG A 403 -16.08 -6.43 86.89
C ARG A 403 -16.49 -4.96 87.08
N LYS A 404 -17.41 -4.45 86.25
CA LYS A 404 -17.92 -3.07 86.34
C LYS A 404 -18.70 -2.83 87.64
N LYS A 405 -19.52 -3.80 88.07
CA LYS A 405 -20.25 -3.75 89.35
C LYS A 405 -19.31 -3.70 90.56
N ALA A 406 -18.19 -4.45 90.52
CA ALA A 406 -17.15 -4.39 91.55
C ALA A 406 -16.37 -3.06 91.56
N GLN A 407 -16.20 -2.40 90.41
CA GLN A 407 -15.54 -1.09 90.31
C GLN A 407 -16.39 0.08 90.83
N ASP A 408 -17.71 0.02 90.69
CA ASP A 408 -18.60 1.08 91.18
C ASP A 408 -18.75 1.04 92.73
N GLU A 409 -18.51 -0.11 93.36
CA GLU A 409 -18.40 -0.27 94.82
C GLU A 409 -17.13 0.43 95.38
N ILE A 410 -16.03 0.43 94.62
CA ILE A 410 -14.75 1.06 94.98
C ILE A 410 -14.80 2.59 94.80
N ARG A 411 -15.51 3.08 93.78
CA ARG A 411 -15.69 4.52 93.51
C ARG A 411 -16.44 5.25 94.63
N ARG A 412 -17.44 4.63 95.25
CA ARG A 412 -18.19 5.21 96.39
C ARG A 412 -17.30 5.43 97.62
N ARG A 413 -16.33 4.53 97.88
CA ARG A 413 -15.36 4.69 98.98
C ARG A 413 -14.28 5.73 98.69
N GLN A 414 -14.00 6.02 97.42
CA GLN A 414 -13.05 7.07 97.01
C GLN A 414 -13.64 8.49 97.05
N THR A 415 -14.95 8.65 96.82
CA THR A 415 -15.63 9.95 96.90
C THR A 415 -15.75 10.52 98.32
N GLU A 416 -15.79 9.68 99.36
CA GLU A 416 -15.80 10.11 100.76
C GLU A 416 -14.43 10.63 101.25
N ILE A 417 -13.33 10.11 100.70
CA ILE A 417 -11.96 10.55 101.06
C ILE A 417 -11.59 11.87 100.35
N GLY A 418 -12.10 12.10 99.13
CA GLY A 418 -11.83 13.31 98.34
C GLY A 418 -12.46 14.60 98.89
N ALA A 419 -13.63 14.51 99.54
CA ALA A 419 -14.37 15.68 100.05
C ALA A 419 -13.69 16.37 101.24
N LEU A 420 -12.83 15.67 101.99
CA LEU A 420 -12.09 16.23 103.14
C LEU A 420 -10.69 16.77 102.77
N GLN A 421 -10.19 16.50 101.55
CA GLN A 421 -8.87 16.94 101.09
C GLN A 421 -8.90 18.15 100.14
N SER A 422 -10.04 18.47 99.50
CA SER A 422 -10.14 19.62 98.59
C SER A 422 -10.25 20.98 99.30
N LYS A 423 -10.78 21.03 100.54
CA LYS A 423 -10.98 22.29 101.27
C LYS A 423 -9.71 22.95 101.81
N LEU A 424 -8.54 22.30 101.73
CA LEU A 424 -7.28 22.83 102.29
C LEU A 424 -6.23 23.21 101.22
N ARG A 425 -6.39 22.86 99.93
CA ARG A 425 -5.39 23.16 98.87
C ARG A 425 -5.78 24.28 97.91
N ASP A 426 -7.06 24.63 97.79
CA ASP A 426 -7.53 25.51 96.72
C ASP A 426 -7.19 27.01 96.89
N SER A 427 -6.59 27.42 98.02
CA SER A 427 -6.30 28.85 98.26
C SER A 427 -4.91 29.33 97.82
N GLN A 428 -3.94 28.47 97.46
CA GLN A 428 -2.54 28.93 97.30
C GLN A 428 -1.77 28.48 96.04
N LEU A 429 -2.33 27.63 95.15
CA LEU A 429 -1.65 27.15 93.91
C LEU A 429 -2.19 27.75 92.59
N SER A 430 -3.36 28.39 92.59
CA SER A 430 -4.04 28.82 91.35
C SER A 430 -3.35 29.96 90.57
N THR A 431 -2.40 30.69 91.17
CA THR A 431 -1.79 31.87 90.54
C THR A 431 -0.43 31.61 89.88
N HIS A 432 0.22 30.46 90.14
CA HIS A 432 1.53 30.15 89.55
C HIS A 432 1.44 29.27 88.30
N ASP A 433 0.51 28.30 88.25
CA ASP A 433 0.39 27.33 87.15
C ASP A 433 -0.24 27.91 85.87
N SER A 434 -0.98 29.01 85.97
CA SER A 434 -1.57 29.70 84.82
C SER A 434 -0.53 30.45 83.97
N LEU A 435 0.56 30.93 84.58
CA LEU A 435 1.63 31.67 83.89
C LEU A 435 2.63 30.76 83.16
N THR A 436 2.82 29.53 83.61
CA THR A 436 3.68 28.53 82.97
C THR A 436 2.98 27.82 81.80
N ALA A 437 1.68 27.57 81.89
CA ALA A 437 0.88 27.01 80.79
C ALA A 437 0.74 27.96 79.59
N LEU A 438 0.61 29.28 79.83
CA LEU A 438 0.53 30.27 78.75
C LEU A 438 1.86 30.44 77.99
N LYS A 439 3.02 30.27 78.66
CA LYS A 439 4.33 30.34 78.01
C LYS A 439 4.63 29.12 77.14
N SER A 440 4.27 27.92 77.59
CA SER A 440 4.46 26.70 76.79
C SER A 440 3.51 26.65 75.59
N GLU A 441 2.30 27.20 75.73
CA GLU A 441 1.34 27.30 74.62
C GLU A 441 1.74 28.36 73.57
N LEU A 442 2.31 29.48 73.99
CA LEU A 442 2.90 30.48 73.07
C LEU A 442 4.07 29.90 72.26
N SER A 443 4.97 29.14 72.91
CA SER A 443 6.09 28.48 72.20
C SER A 443 5.61 27.47 71.16
N ARG A 444 4.60 26.65 71.48
CA ARG A 444 4.02 25.70 70.52
C ARG A 444 3.36 26.40 69.33
N ARG A 445 2.69 27.52 69.58
CA ARG A 445 2.10 28.33 68.51
C ARG A 445 3.16 28.97 67.62
N ASP A 446 4.26 29.46 68.18
CA ASP A 446 5.39 29.98 67.41
C ASP A 446 6.06 28.89 66.54
N ASP A 447 6.23 27.68 67.06
CA ASP A 447 6.76 26.54 66.28
C ASP A 447 5.81 26.14 65.14
N THR A 448 4.50 26.12 65.41
CA THR A 448 3.47 25.84 64.40
C THR A 448 3.43 26.91 63.32
N ILE A 449 3.55 28.19 63.71
CA ILE A 449 3.62 29.32 62.77
C ILE A 449 4.88 29.22 61.89
N GLN A 450 6.02 28.82 62.46
CA GLN A 450 7.24 28.61 61.67
C GLN A 450 7.10 27.44 60.68
N MET A 451 6.47 26.34 61.08
CA MET A 451 6.18 25.23 60.16
C MET A 451 5.28 25.68 59.01
N LEU A 452 4.16 26.35 59.32
CA LEU A 452 3.24 26.84 58.29
C LEU A 452 3.91 27.84 57.35
N ARG A 453 4.84 28.68 57.83
CA ARG A 453 5.63 29.57 56.96
C ARG A 453 6.56 28.80 56.01
N ARG A 454 7.21 27.71 56.47
CA ARG A 454 8.02 26.85 55.60
C ARG A 454 7.16 26.12 54.57
N ASP A 455 5.95 25.70 54.95
CA ASP A 455 5.02 25.03 54.04
C ASP A 455 4.49 25.99 52.97
N VAL A 456 4.18 27.23 53.34
CA VAL A 456 3.78 28.28 52.39
C VAL A 456 4.91 28.58 51.40
N LEU A 457 6.17 28.68 51.86
CA LEU A 457 7.32 28.86 50.97
C LEU A 457 7.51 27.68 50.01
N ARG A 458 7.42 26.44 50.50
CA ARG A 458 7.49 25.24 49.64
C ARG A 458 6.35 25.18 48.63
N LEU A 459 5.15 25.59 49.00
CA LEU A 459 4.01 25.65 48.08
C LEU A 459 4.17 26.78 47.05
N GLN A 460 4.80 27.90 47.42
CA GLN A 460 5.15 28.97 46.48
C GLN A 460 6.22 28.51 45.49
N GLU A 461 7.27 27.84 45.94
CA GLU A 461 8.29 27.25 45.07
C GLU A 461 7.68 26.22 44.09
N LYS A 462 6.76 25.36 44.57
CA LYS A 462 6.04 24.42 43.69
C LYS A 462 5.14 25.12 42.68
N ARG A 463 4.41 26.15 43.10
CA ARG A 463 3.59 26.97 42.18
C ARG A 463 4.46 27.61 41.11
N ASP A 464 5.61 28.15 41.48
CA ASP A 464 6.51 28.82 40.56
C ASP A 464 7.17 27.83 39.59
N SER A 465 7.48 26.60 40.04
CA SER A 465 7.90 25.49 39.17
C SER A 465 6.81 25.12 38.16
N PHE A 466 5.57 24.88 38.61
CA PHE A 466 4.46 24.55 37.71
C PHE A 466 4.11 25.69 36.76
N GLN A 467 4.26 26.95 37.19
CA GLN A 467 4.06 28.10 36.32
C GLN A 467 5.13 28.16 35.23
N HIS A 468 6.39 27.85 35.56
CA HIS A 468 7.46 27.78 34.57
C HIS A 468 7.24 26.64 33.57
N GLU A 469 6.92 25.44 34.06
CA GLU A 469 6.58 24.27 33.23
C GLU A 469 5.39 24.57 32.30
N LEU A 470 4.35 25.25 32.81
CA LEU A 470 3.19 25.65 32.00
C LEU A 470 3.57 26.66 30.90
N ASP A 471 4.50 27.57 31.17
CA ASP A 471 4.94 28.57 30.21
C ASP A 471 5.91 27.98 29.16
N GLU A 472 6.73 26.99 29.54
CA GLU A 472 7.49 26.17 28.58
C GLU A 472 6.55 25.38 27.66
N GLU A 473 5.52 24.74 28.21
CA GLU A 473 4.61 23.93 27.42
C GLU A 473 3.73 24.76 26.48
N LYS A 474 3.39 26.00 26.84
CA LYS A 474 2.77 26.95 25.91
C LYS A 474 3.71 27.35 24.78
N SER A 475 5.02 27.51 25.05
CA SER A 475 6.00 27.80 24.01
C SER A 475 6.11 26.63 23.03
N HIS A 476 6.14 25.40 23.55
CA HIS A 476 6.15 24.19 22.73
C HIS A 476 4.87 24.02 21.91
N VAL A 477 3.69 24.32 22.47
CA VAL A 477 2.44 24.32 21.72
C VAL A 477 2.46 25.36 20.59
N CYS A 478 2.96 26.58 20.83
CA CYS A 478 3.12 27.58 19.78
C CYS A 478 4.08 27.14 18.65
N GLU A 479 5.17 26.45 19.00
CA GLU A 479 6.13 25.91 18.02
C GLU A 479 5.49 24.79 17.19
N LEU A 480 4.78 23.85 17.83
CA LEU A 480 4.06 22.77 17.16
C LEU A 480 2.94 23.30 16.26
N GLU A 481 2.19 24.32 16.70
CA GLU A 481 1.20 24.99 15.86
C GLU A 481 1.84 25.60 14.60
N GLN A 482 3.03 26.18 14.73
CA GLN A 482 3.77 26.75 13.61
C GLN A 482 4.30 25.67 12.65
N GLU A 483 4.77 24.54 13.18
CA GLU A 483 5.18 23.38 12.37
C GLU A 483 4.00 22.74 11.63
N VAL A 484 2.82 22.67 12.26
CA VAL A 484 1.59 22.18 11.61
C VAL A 484 1.21 23.08 10.44
N VAL A 485 1.25 24.40 10.61
CA VAL A 485 0.97 25.36 9.51
C VAL A 485 1.94 25.18 8.34
N LEU A 486 3.24 25.01 8.63
CA LEU A 486 4.24 24.76 7.57
C LEU A 486 4.00 23.41 6.87
N CYS A 487 3.63 22.36 7.61
CA CYS A 487 3.27 21.07 7.04
C CYS A 487 2.01 21.14 6.16
N GLU A 488 1.00 21.92 6.56
CA GLU A 488 -0.20 22.16 5.76
C GLU A 488 0.11 22.88 4.45
N GLU A 489 0.95 23.91 4.49
CA GLU A 489 1.42 24.59 3.28
C GLU A 489 2.23 23.65 2.36
N GLU A 490 3.09 22.80 2.92
CA GLU A 490 3.82 21.80 2.16
C GLU A 490 2.89 20.74 1.55
N SER A 491 1.86 20.31 2.28
CA SER A 491 0.85 19.38 1.78
C SER A 491 0.08 19.99 0.60
N GLN A 492 -0.37 21.24 0.73
CA GLN A 492 -1.03 21.96 -0.38
C GLN A 492 -0.12 22.07 -1.61
N ARG A 493 1.16 22.43 -1.44
CA ARG A 493 2.12 22.47 -2.56
C ARG A 493 2.34 21.10 -3.21
N ARG A 494 2.26 20.01 -2.44
CA ARG A 494 2.35 18.63 -2.97
C ARG A 494 1.06 18.26 -3.70
N GLU A 495 -0.10 18.63 -3.19
CA GLU A 495 -1.40 18.42 -3.84
C GLU A 495 -1.50 19.17 -5.18
N GLU A 496 -1.09 20.43 -5.25
CA GLU A 496 -1.06 21.19 -6.52
C GLU A 496 -0.16 20.52 -7.56
N LYS A 497 1.03 20.06 -7.17
CA LYS A 497 1.92 19.30 -8.05
C LYS A 497 1.33 17.97 -8.48
N PHE A 498 0.59 17.30 -7.60
CA PHE A 498 -0.09 16.05 -7.94
C PHE A 498 -1.18 16.30 -9.00
N HIS A 499 -1.98 17.36 -8.85
CA HIS A 499 -2.96 17.77 -9.87
C HIS A 499 -2.31 18.13 -11.21
N ASP A 500 -1.13 18.77 -11.20
CA ASP A 500 -0.37 19.04 -12.42
C ASP A 500 0.09 17.75 -13.10
N LEU A 501 0.65 16.82 -12.35
CA LEU A 501 1.08 15.52 -12.85
C LEU A 501 -0.09 14.67 -13.36
N GLU A 502 -1.24 14.69 -12.68
CA GLU A 502 -2.46 14.03 -13.17
C GLU A 502 -2.92 14.59 -14.51
N ARG A 503 -2.88 15.92 -14.69
CA ARG A 503 -3.19 16.55 -15.98
C ARG A 503 -2.20 16.15 -17.07
N GLU A 504 -0.92 16.04 -16.74
CA GLU A 504 0.10 15.55 -17.68
C GLU A 504 -0.14 14.08 -18.06
N VAL A 505 -0.47 13.22 -17.10
CA VAL A 505 -0.81 11.81 -17.33
C VAL A 505 -2.04 11.69 -18.23
N VAL A 506 -3.11 12.45 -17.98
CA VAL A 506 -4.30 12.45 -18.84
C VAL A 506 -3.96 12.91 -20.27
N ASN A 507 -3.08 13.90 -20.41
CA ASN A 507 -2.64 14.37 -21.73
C ASN A 507 -1.76 13.36 -22.46
N THR A 508 -0.86 12.65 -21.76
CA THR A 508 -0.04 11.60 -22.38
C THR A 508 -0.89 10.39 -22.75
N GLN A 509 -1.88 10.03 -21.94
CA GLN A 509 -2.86 8.99 -22.23
C GLN A 509 -3.62 9.29 -23.53
N ARG A 510 -4.12 10.53 -23.70
CA ARG A 510 -4.80 10.95 -24.94
C ARG A 510 -3.89 10.84 -26.16
N LYS A 511 -2.64 11.33 -26.05
CA LYS A 511 -1.65 11.21 -27.14
C LYS A 511 -1.37 9.74 -27.49
N TYR A 512 -1.32 8.87 -26.49
CA TYR A 512 -1.15 7.43 -26.70
C TYR A 512 -2.35 6.82 -27.44
N ASP A 513 -3.57 7.18 -27.07
CA ASP A 513 -4.80 6.71 -27.73
C ASP A 513 -4.92 7.21 -29.19
N ASP A 514 -4.49 8.44 -29.47
CA ASP A 514 -4.40 8.98 -30.82
C ASP A 514 -3.40 8.18 -31.68
N ILE A 515 -2.18 7.98 -31.17
CA ILE A 515 -1.14 7.18 -31.86
C ILE A 515 -1.60 5.73 -32.06
N ARG A 516 -2.30 5.15 -31.08
CA ARG A 516 -2.87 3.79 -31.18
C ARG A 516 -3.92 3.70 -32.28
N SER A 517 -4.75 4.73 -32.43
CA SER A 517 -5.77 4.82 -33.48
C SER A 517 -5.13 4.97 -34.87
N GLU A 518 -4.09 5.79 -34.99
CA GLU A 518 -3.28 5.90 -36.21
C GLU A 518 -2.59 4.58 -36.58
N MET A 519 -1.99 3.89 -35.61
CA MET A 519 -1.39 2.57 -35.80
C MET A 519 -2.41 1.52 -36.28
N SER A 520 -3.64 1.57 -35.76
CA SER A 520 -4.73 0.70 -36.23
C SER A 520 -5.11 1.00 -37.69
N SER A 521 -5.13 2.28 -38.09
CA SER A 521 -5.36 2.69 -39.47
C SER A 521 -4.25 2.20 -40.40
N TYR A 522 -2.98 2.41 -40.03
CA TYR A 522 -1.84 1.91 -40.80
C TYR A 522 -1.84 0.38 -40.90
N LYS A 523 -2.18 -0.34 -39.84
CA LYS A 523 -2.31 -1.81 -39.88
C LYS A 523 -3.36 -2.27 -40.88
N SER A 524 -4.49 -1.57 -40.98
CA SER A 524 -5.53 -1.84 -41.98
C SER A 524 -5.03 -1.56 -43.40
N GLN A 525 -4.31 -0.44 -43.61
CA GLN A 525 -3.70 -0.11 -44.89
C GLN A 525 -2.66 -1.15 -45.33
N THR A 526 -1.78 -1.58 -44.43
CA THR A 526 -0.80 -2.64 -44.71
C THR A 526 -1.48 -3.95 -45.09
N ALA A 527 -2.53 -4.35 -44.37
CA ALA A 527 -3.30 -5.56 -44.72
C ALA A 527 -3.99 -5.46 -46.08
N ASN A 528 -4.41 -4.25 -46.50
CA ASN A 528 -4.96 -4.02 -47.83
C ASN A 528 -3.88 -4.12 -48.92
N LEU A 529 -2.72 -3.48 -48.71
CA LEU A 529 -1.59 -3.56 -49.64
C LEU A 529 -1.03 -4.98 -49.75
N GLU A 530 -1.00 -5.76 -48.67
CA GLU A 530 -0.62 -7.17 -48.69
C GLU A 530 -1.57 -8.01 -49.54
N ARG A 531 -2.89 -7.76 -49.43
CA ARG A 531 -3.89 -8.41 -50.30
C ARG A 531 -3.73 -8.03 -51.76
N GLU A 532 -3.48 -6.74 -52.06
CA GLU A 532 -3.21 -6.29 -53.43
C GLU A 532 -1.94 -6.93 -53.99
N LEU A 533 -0.86 -6.98 -53.21
CA LEU A 533 0.38 -7.67 -53.60
C LEU A 533 0.17 -9.17 -53.84
N GLN A 534 -0.64 -9.83 -53.02
CA GLN A 534 -0.96 -11.24 -53.20
C GLN A 534 -1.76 -11.47 -54.49
N MET A 535 -2.71 -10.58 -54.80
CA MET A 535 -3.47 -10.63 -56.06
C MET A 535 -2.56 -10.43 -57.27
N VAL A 536 -1.67 -9.43 -57.24
CA VAL A 536 -0.71 -9.17 -58.33
C VAL A 536 0.28 -10.33 -58.48
N ARG A 537 0.74 -10.93 -57.38
CA ARG A 537 1.58 -12.14 -57.42
C ARG A 537 0.85 -13.32 -58.06
N GLY A 538 -0.44 -13.50 -57.77
CA GLY A 538 -1.30 -14.49 -58.44
C GLY A 538 -1.38 -14.24 -59.94
N GLN A 539 -1.70 -13.01 -60.36
CA GLN A 539 -1.77 -12.64 -61.78
C GLN A 539 -0.43 -12.81 -62.51
N HIS A 540 0.68 -12.49 -61.85
CA HIS A 540 2.02 -12.70 -62.40
C HIS A 540 2.32 -14.19 -62.55
N ALA A 541 1.95 -15.03 -61.57
CA ALA A 541 2.11 -16.48 -61.68
C ALA A 541 1.29 -17.06 -62.85
N ASP A 542 0.05 -16.63 -63.01
CA ASP A 542 -0.81 -17.04 -64.13
C ASP A 542 -0.18 -16.62 -65.48
N SER A 543 0.27 -15.37 -65.58
CA SER A 543 0.95 -14.85 -66.77
C SER A 543 2.23 -15.64 -67.07
N LEU A 544 3.01 -16.00 -66.05
CA LEU A 544 4.23 -16.81 -66.18
C LEU A 544 3.91 -18.21 -66.71
N THR A 545 2.87 -18.87 -66.19
CA THR A 545 2.44 -20.17 -66.72
C THR A 545 1.95 -20.08 -68.16
N GLN A 546 1.33 -18.97 -68.55
CA GLN A 546 0.90 -18.74 -69.93
C GLN A 546 2.10 -18.52 -70.86
N VAL A 547 3.11 -17.75 -70.43
CA VAL A 547 4.38 -17.59 -71.16
C VAL A 547 5.06 -18.95 -71.31
N GLN A 548 5.15 -19.76 -70.25
CA GLN A 548 5.73 -21.11 -70.33
C GLN A 548 4.99 -22.02 -71.33
N LYS A 549 3.65 -21.99 -71.37
CA LYS A 549 2.84 -22.73 -72.34
C LYS A 549 3.11 -22.28 -73.78
N LEU A 550 3.21 -20.97 -74.01
CA LEU A 550 3.52 -20.41 -75.33
C LEU A 550 4.94 -20.76 -75.76
N THR A 551 5.93 -20.65 -74.87
CA THR A 551 7.32 -21.06 -75.12
C THR A 551 7.42 -22.54 -75.46
N ALA A 552 6.74 -23.42 -74.72
CA ALA A 552 6.70 -24.85 -75.02
C ALA A 552 6.01 -25.17 -76.36
N SER A 553 5.06 -24.34 -76.79
CA SER A 553 4.40 -24.47 -78.09
C SER A 553 5.32 -23.99 -79.23
N LEU A 554 6.04 -22.88 -79.02
CA LEU A 554 7.07 -22.37 -79.92
C LEU A 554 8.21 -23.37 -80.10
N GLN A 555 8.71 -23.98 -79.02
CA GLN A 555 9.74 -25.02 -79.09
C GLN A 555 9.29 -26.25 -79.89
N ARG A 556 8.03 -26.68 -79.72
CA ARG A 556 7.45 -27.78 -80.51
C ARG A 556 7.34 -27.43 -82.00
N LEU A 557 6.91 -26.20 -82.32
CA LEU A 557 6.88 -25.69 -83.69
C LEU A 557 8.28 -25.57 -84.30
N GLN A 558 9.27 -25.13 -83.53
CA GLN A 558 10.67 -25.05 -83.97
C GLN A 558 11.27 -26.42 -84.21
N ALA A 559 11.00 -27.40 -83.34
CA ALA A 559 11.43 -28.78 -83.53
C ALA A 559 10.79 -29.38 -84.79
N SER A 560 9.47 -29.25 -84.96
CA SER A 560 8.77 -29.70 -86.17
C SER A 560 9.28 -29.01 -87.44
N SER A 561 9.52 -27.69 -87.39
CA SER A 561 10.10 -26.97 -88.52
C SER A 561 11.52 -27.44 -88.85
N LYS A 562 12.33 -27.75 -87.83
CA LYS A 562 13.67 -28.33 -88.00
C LYS A 562 13.58 -29.70 -88.66
N ASP A 563 12.72 -30.58 -88.16
CA ASP A 563 12.54 -31.93 -88.73
C ASP A 563 12.07 -31.87 -90.20
N THR A 564 11.18 -30.93 -90.55
CA THR A 564 10.80 -30.72 -91.96
C THR A 564 11.94 -30.18 -92.83
N ARG A 565 12.82 -29.32 -92.28
CA ARG A 565 14.01 -28.83 -92.99
C ARG A 565 15.04 -29.94 -93.19
N ASP A 566 15.24 -30.77 -92.18
CA ASP A 566 16.17 -31.90 -92.23
C ASP A 566 15.68 -32.95 -93.24
N ALA A 567 14.38 -33.24 -93.27
CA ALA A 567 13.76 -34.12 -94.28
C ALA A 567 13.89 -33.57 -95.71
N LEU A 568 13.62 -32.29 -95.93
CA LEU A 568 13.80 -31.65 -97.23
C LEU A 568 15.28 -31.60 -97.65
N SER A 569 16.20 -31.44 -96.70
CA SER A 569 17.64 -31.45 -96.99
C SER A 569 18.11 -32.84 -97.39
N ALA A 570 17.59 -33.89 -96.75
CA ALA A 570 17.85 -35.28 -97.14
C ALA A 570 17.28 -35.56 -98.55
N GLU A 571 16.04 -35.16 -98.84
CA GLU A 571 15.44 -35.33 -100.16
C GLU A 571 16.20 -34.55 -101.25
N MET A 572 16.68 -33.34 -100.94
CA MET A 572 17.54 -32.56 -101.84
C MET A 572 18.90 -33.21 -102.06
N SER A 573 19.47 -33.88 -101.05
CA SER A 573 20.71 -34.64 -101.19
C SER A 573 20.51 -35.86 -102.09
N GLU A 574 19.45 -36.65 -101.88
CA GLU A 574 19.13 -37.80 -102.73
C GLU A 574 18.88 -37.40 -104.19
N ARG A 575 18.18 -36.27 -104.40
CA ARG A 575 17.99 -35.67 -105.73
C ARG A 575 19.30 -35.21 -106.35
N HIS A 576 20.21 -34.66 -105.55
CA HIS A 576 21.54 -34.24 -106.02
C HIS A 576 22.39 -35.44 -106.43
N ASP A 577 22.39 -36.51 -105.64
CA ASP A 577 23.11 -37.75 -105.95
C ASP A 577 22.56 -38.40 -107.23
N ALA A 578 21.24 -38.44 -107.40
CA ALA A 578 20.61 -38.92 -108.64
C ALA A 578 20.97 -38.04 -109.85
N PHE A 579 21.07 -36.73 -109.66
CA PHE A 579 21.50 -35.80 -110.71
C PHE A 579 22.97 -35.99 -111.10
N VAL A 580 23.85 -36.28 -110.12
CA VAL A 580 25.25 -36.62 -110.37
C VAL A 580 25.36 -37.94 -111.13
N GLN A 581 24.60 -38.97 -110.77
CA GLN A 581 24.54 -40.24 -111.51
C GLN A 581 24.05 -40.05 -112.95
N LEU A 582 22.99 -39.26 -113.17
CA LEU A 582 22.52 -38.95 -114.52
C LEU A 582 23.55 -38.20 -115.35
N LYS A 583 24.34 -37.29 -114.73
CA LYS A 583 25.47 -36.64 -115.41
C LYS A 583 26.56 -37.62 -115.79
N GLU A 584 26.83 -38.61 -114.93
CA GLU A 584 27.76 -39.70 -115.19
C GLU A 584 27.30 -40.56 -116.37
N ASP A 585 26.03 -40.96 -116.38
CA ASP A 585 25.44 -41.75 -117.47
C ASP A 585 25.46 -40.98 -118.80
N VAL A 586 25.19 -39.67 -118.79
CA VAL A 586 25.27 -38.82 -119.99
C VAL A 586 26.71 -38.77 -120.52
N ARG A 587 27.70 -38.60 -119.64
CA ARG A 587 29.12 -38.61 -120.02
C ARG A 587 29.55 -39.96 -120.60
N ASP A 588 29.08 -41.07 -120.03
CA ASP A 588 29.37 -42.41 -120.56
C ASP A 588 28.69 -42.65 -121.91
N LEU A 589 27.47 -42.14 -122.11
CA LEU A 589 26.78 -42.18 -123.40
C LEU A 589 27.48 -41.31 -124.45
N GLU A 590 27.98 -40.13 -124.08
CA GLU A 590 28.80 -39.27 -124.93
C GLU A 590 30.11 -39.96 -125.32
N GLY A 591 30.77 -40.65 -124.37
CA GLY A 591 31.95 -41.47 -124.65
C GLY A 591 31.68 -42.59 -125.65
N LYS A 592 30.59 -43.35 -125.46
CA LYS A 592 30.15 -44.38 -126.42
C LYS A 592 29.80 -43.79 -127.79
N HIS A 593 29.21 -42.59 -127.84
CA HIS A 593 28.93 -41.90 -129.09
C HIS A 593 30.21 -41.48 -129.81
N GLN A 594 31.21 -40.98 -129.09
CA GLN A 594 32.53 -40.66 -129.64
C GLN A 594 33.26 -41.90 -130.16
N GLU A 595 33.20 -43.03 -129.44
CA GLU A 595 33.73 -44.31 -129.93
C GLU A 595 33.02 -44.79 -131.21
N ALA A 596 31.70 -44.66 -131.27
CA ALA A 596 30.93 -44.99 -132.48
C ALA A 596 31.32 -44.08 -133.66
N LEU A 597 31.53 -42.78 -133.43
CA LEU A 597 32.03 -41.85 -134.44
C LEU A 597 33.44 -42.20 -134.91
N ALA A 598 34.33 -42.62 -134.01
CA ALA A 598 35.68 -43.08 -134.36
C ALA A 598 35.63 -44.36 -135.22
N LEU A 599 34.73 -45.31 -134.90
CA LEU A 599 34.51 -46.50 -135.71
C LEU A 599 33.94 -46.17 -137.10
N VAL A 600 33.04 -45.18 -137.21
CA VAL A 600 32.54 -44.69 -138.50
C VAL A 600 33.67 -44.06 -139.32
N SER A 601 34.50 -43.21 -138.70
CA SER A 601 35.68 -42.63 -139.37
C SER A 601 36.68 -43.70 -139.85
N GLN A 602 36.87 -44.77 -139.07
CA GLN A 602 37.68 -45.93 -139.48
C GLN A 602 37.04 -46.71 -140.64
N ARG A 603 35.71 -46.82 -140.67
CA ARG A 603 34.97 -47.44 -141.78
C ARG A 603 35.05 -46.57 -143.04
N ASP A 604 35.00 -45.24 -142.90
CA ASP A 604 35.17 -44.28 -144.01
C ASP A 604 36.59 -44.32 -144.59
N SER A 605 37.62 -44.45 -143.74
CA SER A 605 39.01 -44.66 -144.22
C SER A 605 39.19 -46.00 -144.94
N SER A 606 38.50 -47.05 -144.50
CA SER A 606 38.47 -48.33 -145.20
C SER A 606 37.71 -48.23 -146.55
N LEU A 607 36.61 -47.48 -146.59
CA LEU A 607 35.84 -47.22 -147.81
C LEU A 607 36.64 -46.42 -148.84
N THR A 608 37.39 -45.41 -148.42
CA THR A 608 38.29 -44.64 -149.30
C THR A 608 39.44 -45.49 -149.83
N GLN A 609 40.00 -46.40 -149.03
CA GLN A 609 40.98 -47.39 -149.51
C GLN A 609 40.36 -48.33 -150.56
N LEU A 610 39.16 -48.87 -150.32
CA LEU A 610 38.44 -49.70 -151.29
C LEU A 610 38.08 -48.93 -152.57
N GLN A 611 37.76 -47.63 -152.47
CA GLN A 611 37.52 -46.76 -153.63
C GLN A 611 38.79 -46.51 -154.44
N GLU A 612 39.95 -46.33 -153.80
CA GLU A 612 41.24 -46.17 -154.49
C GLU A 612 41.68 -47.49 -155.15
N GLU A 613 41.47 -48.64 -154.50
CA GLU A 613 41.67 -49.96 -155.09
C GLU A 613 40.77 -50.17 -156.32
N LEU A 614 39.49 -49.79 -156.24
CA LEU A 614 38.56 -49.82 -157.38
C LEU A 614 39.09 -48.97 -158.54
N LYS A 615 39.54 -47.74 -158.27
CA LYS A 615 40.12 -46.82 -159.27
C LYS A 615 41.39 -47.37 -159.91
N GLN A 616 42.23 -48.08 -159.16
CA GLN A 616 43.40 -48.78 -159.70
C GLN A 616 42.99 -49.98 -160.57
N THR A 617 41.93 -50.72 -160.23
CA THR A 617 41.40 -51.78 -161.09
C THR A 617 40.78 -51.24 -162.38
N GLU A 618 40.09 -50.10 -162.33
CA GLU A 618 39.57 -49.40 -163.51
C GLU A 618 40.69 -48.91 -164.42
N LYS A 619 41.78 -48.37 -163.86
CA LYS A 619 42.96 -47.98 -164.65
C LYS A 619 43.63 -49.18 -165.35
N ARG A 620 43.78 -50.30 -164.65
CA ARG A 620 44.28 -51.56 -165.24
C ARG A 620 43.36 -52.10 -166.34
N LEU A 621 42.04 -51.95 -166.20
CA LEU A 621 41.07 -52.31 -167.23
C LEU A 621 41.23 -51.44 -168.48
N LYS A 622 41.47 -50.14 -168.30
CA LYS A 622 41.72 -49.17 -169.39
C LYS A 622 43.01 -49.45 -170.15
N ASP A 623 44.09 -49.74 -169.43
CA ASP A 623 45.39 -50.13 -170.03
C ASP A 623 45.26 -51.45 -170.83
N TRP A 624 44.47 -52.42 -170.35
CA TRP A 624 44.16 -53.65 -171.09
C TRP A 624 43.28 -53.40 -172.33
N GLN A 625 42.34 -52.46 -172.26
CA GLN A 625 41.50 -52.04 -173.38
C GLN A 625 42.33 -51.39 -174.50
N GLU A 626 43.27 -50.51 -174.15
CA GLU A 626 44.20 -49.88 -175.10
C GLU A 626 45.14 -50.91 -175.74
N LYS A 627 45.61 -51.91 -174.97
CA LYS A 627 46.42 -53.02 -175.48
C LYS A 627 45.67 -53.94 -176.46
N SER A 628 44.37 -54.17 -176.22
CA SER A 628 43.50 -54.93 -177.13
C SER A 628 43.27 -54.20 -178.45
N THR A 629 43.09 -52.87 -178.42
CA THR A 629 42.95 -52.05 -179.65
C THR A 629 44.25 -51.91 -180.45
N GLY A 630 45.41 -52.01 -179.79
CA GLY A 630 46.73 -52.07 -180.44
C GLY A 630 46.95 -53.38 -181.21
N LEU A 631 46.59 -54.51 -180.61
CA LEU A 631 46.68 -55.83 -181.25
C LEU A 631 45.71 -55.99 -182.43
N GLU A 632 44.55 -55.34 -182.40
CA GLU A 632 43.60 -55.29 -183.54
C GLU A 632 44.14 -54.50 -184.75
N LYS A 633 44.96 -53.46 -184.52
CA LYS A 633 45.62 -52.67 -185.59
C LYS A 633 46.84 -53.38 -186.18
N GLU A 634 47.58 -54.14 -185.37
CA GLU A 634 48.69 -54.97 -185.86
C GLU A 634 48.19 -56.17 -186.69
N LEU A 635 47.03 -56.76 -186.36
CA LEU A 635 46.39 -57.85 -187.12
C LEU A 635 45.81 -57.40 -188.48
N ALA A 636 45.54 -56.10 -188.66
CA ALA A 636 45.13 -55.49 -189.93
C ALA A 636 46.33 -55.20 -190.85
N ASN A 637 47.45 -54.71 -190.30
CA ASN A 637 48.67 -54.43 -191.06
C ASN A 637 49.41 -55.71 -191.53
N GLU A 638 49.29 -56.82 -190.81
CA GLU A 638 49.80 -58.14 -191.25
C GLU A 638 48.97 -58.77 -192.39
N ARG A 639 47.70 -58.38 -192.55
CA ARG A 639 46.85 -58.78 -193.68
C ARG A 639 47.22 -58.07 -194.99
N ASP A 640 47.71 -56.82 -194.91
CA ASP A 640 48.17 -56.06 -196.08
C ASP A 640 49.61 -56.44 -196.50
N ARG A 641 50.50 -56.79 -195.56
CA ARG A 641 51.85 -57.32 -195.83
C ARG A 641 51.86 -58.75 -196.41
N ALA A 642 50.79 -59.53 -196.25
CA ALA A 642 50.64 -60.88 -196.80
C ALA A 642 50.18 -60.92 -198.28
N ALA A 643 49.69 -59.80 -198.83
CA ALA A 643 49.21 -59.73 -200.22
C ALA A 643 50.29 -59.33 -201.25
N GLU A 644 51.27 -58.50 -200.87
CA GLU A 644 52.36 -58.04 -201.76
C GLU A 644 53.58 -59.00 -201.77
N SER A 645 53.76 -59.81 -200.72
CA SER A 645 54.75 -60.90 -200.63
C SER A 645 54.49 -62.04 -201.65
N LYS A 646 53.31 -62.06 -202.30
CA LYS A 646 52.91 -63.03 -203.33
C LYS A 646 53.22 -62.60 -204.77
N THR A 647 53.65 -61.36 -204.99
CA THR A 647 54.32 -60.90 -206.22
C THR A 647 55.79 -60.69 -205.91
N LYS A 648 56.39 -61.70 -205.30
CA LYS A 648 57.08 -62.69 -206.10
C LYS A 648 58.08 -61.96 -206.99
N VAL A 649 59.34 -61.94 -206.58
CA VAL A 649 60.18 -63.16 -206.57
C VAL A 649 60.31 -63.77 -207.98
N ASP A 650 59.67 -63.21 -209.02
CA ASP A 650 59.84 -63.56 -210.42
C ASP A 650 60.76 -62.57 -211.18
N ARG A 651 61.18 -61.43 -210.62
CA ARG A 651 61.94 -60.40 -211.38
C ARG A 651 63.39 -60.13 -210.95
N LEU A 652 63.85 -60.67 -209.83
CA LEU A 652 65.29 -60.74 -209.51
C LEU A 652 65.89 -62.12 -209.85
N GLN A 653 65.33 -62.76 -210.89
CA GLN A 653 65.86 -63.98 -211.52
C GLN A 653 66.49 -63.69 -212.90
N THR A 654 66.54 -62.43 -213.32
CA THR A 654 67.23 -61.95 -214.54
C THR A 654 67.73 -60.54 -214.21
N HIS A 655 68.95 -60.28 -213.79
CA HIS A 655 70.19 -60.30 -214.56
C HIS A 655 71.02 -59.18 -213.89
N ILE A 656 72.24 -59.33 -213.39
CA ILE A 656 73.21 -60.44 -213.44
C ILE A 656 73.34 -61.06 -214.84
N GLN A 657 73.24 -60.19 -215.85
CA GLN A 657 74.26 -59.85 -216.85
C GLN A 657 74.13 -58.32 -216.83
N GLU A 658 74.98 -57.52 -216.22
CA GLU A 658 76.41 -57.31 -216.43
C GLU A 658 76.80 -56.37 -215.27
N LEU A 659 77.55 -56.83 -214.26
CA LEU A 659 78.99 -56.60 -214.18
C LEU A 659 79.53 -55.58 -215.20
N GLU A 660 79.94 -54.42 -214.69
CA GLU A 660 81.32 -53.88 -214.82
C GLU A 660 81.34 -52.45 -214.22
N LEU A 661 82.09 -52.25 -213.12
CA LEU A 661 83.42 -51.59 -213.11
C LEU A 661 83.30 -50.08 -213.49
N THR A 662 83.77 -49.08 -212.76
CA THR A 662 84.71 -48.96 -211.64
C THR A 662 84.88 -47.46 -211.35
N ALA A 663 85.35 -47.12 -210.14
CA ALA A 663 86.38 -46.09 -209.84
C ALA A 663 86.13 -44.63 -210.32
N SER A 664 86.50 -43.54 -209.65
CA SER A 664 87.33 -43.23 -208.48
C SER A 664 87.56 -41.70 -208.51
N GLN A 665 88.05 -41.14 -207.39
CA GLN A 665 88.94 -39.96 -207.25
C GLN A 665 88.41 -38.51 -207.20
N ALA A 666 88.56 -37.94 -205.98
CA ALA A 666 89.46 -36.82 -205.59
C ALA A 666 88.94 -35.37 -205.39
N ALA A 667 89.41 -34.79 -204.26
CA ALA A 667 89.70 -33.38 -203.91
C ALA A 667 88.56 -32.45 -203.44
N MET A 668 88.76 -31.40 -202.62
CA MET A 668 89.61 -31.04 -201.46
C MET A 668 89.31 -29.55 -201.12
N HIS A 669 89.45 -29.17 -199.83
CA HIS A 669 89.97 -27.89 -199.27
C HIS A 669 89.07 -26.71 -198.76
N HIS A 670 89.40 -26.31 -197.51
CA HIS A 670 89.08 -25.15 -196.65
C HIS A 670 87.87 -25.23 -195.68
N HIS A 671 87.92 -25.40 -194.34
CA HIS A 671 88.89 -25.20 -193.22
C HIS A 671 88.58 -23.98 -192.33
N GLY A 672 88.43 -24.17 -191.00
CA GLY A 672 89.41 -23.54 -190.09
C GLY A 672 88.96 -22.73 -188.86
N GLU A 673 87.84 -22.00 -188.82
CA GLU A 673 87.70 -20.89 -187.83
C GLU A 673 86.54 -20.97 -186.81
N LEU A 674 85.71 -22.02 -186.79
CA LEU A 674 84.51 -22.08 -185.93
C LEU A 674 84.63 -22.97 -184.66
N SER A 675 85.67 -23.80 -184.57
CA SER A 675 85.76 -24.84 -183.52
C SER A 675 86.13 -24.33 -182.12
N ASP A 676 86.86 -23.21 -182.01
CA ASP A 676 87.41 -22.77 -180.72
C ASP A 676 86.44 -21.95 -179.86
N LYS A 677 85.30 -21.53 -180.42
CA LYS A 677 84.26 -20.77 -179.69
C LYS A 677 83.18 -21.66 -179.06
N GLU A 678 82.96 -22.87 -179.56
CA GLU A 678 81.92 -23.78 -179.04
C GLU A 678 82.36 -24.49 -177.74
N GLU A 679 83.67 -24.71 -177.53
CA GLU A 679 84.18 -25.39 -176.34
C GLU A 679 84.18 -24.51 -175.07
N THR A 680 84.22 -23.18 -175.20
CA THR A 680 84.17 -22.25 -174.04
C THR A 680 82.75 -22.00 -173.52
N LEU A 681 81.73 -22.14 -174.38
CA LEU A 681 80.32 -21.99 -173.99
C LEU A 681 79.80 -23.17 -173.15
N ALA A 682 80.29 -24.40 -173.39
CA ALA A 682 79.86 -25.58 -172.65
C ALA A 682 80.33 -25.60 -171.17
N LYS A 683 81.49 -25.00 -170.85
CA LYS A 683 82.02 -24.96 -169.47
C LYS A 683 81.26 -23.99 -168.57
N LEU A 684 80.88 -22.81 -169.08
CA LEU A 684 80.10 -21.81 -168.31
C LEU A 684 78.66 -22.26 -168.01
N GLN A 685 78.09 -23.15 -168.82
CA GLN A 685 76.76 -23.74 -168.54
C GLN A 685 76.77 -24.79 -167.42
N GLY A 686 77.90 -25.45 -167.16
CA GLY A 686 78.04 -26.41 -166.06
C GLY A 686 78.07 -25.74 -164.68
N ASP A 687 78.78 -24.62 -164.57
CA ASP A 687 78.96 -23.91 -163.29
C ASP A 687 77.66 -23.25 -162.79
N VAL A 688 76.79 -22.80 -163.70
CA VAL A 688 75.48 -22.23 -163.35
C VAL A 688 74.57 -23.27 -162.70
N ARG A 689 74.57 -24.51 -163.21
CA ARG A 689 73.69 -25.58 -162.72
C ARG A 689 74.02 -26.01 -161.29
N VAL A 690 75.30 -26.04 -160.93
CA VAL A 690 75.76 -26.39 -159.57
C VAL A 690 75.37 -25.31 -158.55
N LEU A 691 75.36 -24.04 -158.94
CA LEU A 691 74.93 -22.94 -158.06
C LEU A 691 73.41 -22.94 -157.82
N GLU A 692 72.60 -23.30 -158.81
CA GLU A 692 71.15 -23.43 -158.70
C GLU A 692 70.74 -24.56 -157.72
N GLU A 693 71.43 -25.71 -157.76
CA GLU A 693 71.20 -26.81 -156.82
C GLU A 693 71.57 -26.42 -155.37
N ARG A 694 72.60 -25.58 -155.19
CA ARG A 694 72.99 -25.10 -153.85
C ARG A 694 72.00 -24.08 -153.28
N LEU A 695 71.43 -23.22 -154.12
CA LEU A 695 70.39 -22.26 -153.72
C LEU A 695 69.10 -22.97 -153.28
N THR A 696 68.66 -23.98 -154.03
CA THR A 696 67.46 -24.77 -153.67
C THR A 696 67.65 -25.57 -152.37
N TYR A 697 68.87 -26.02 -152.06
CA TYR A 697 69.19 -26.65 -150.78
C TYR A 697 69.05 -25.69 -149.59
N TYR A 698 69.59 -24.47 -149.71
CA TYR A 698 69.43 -23.46 -148.65
C TYR A 698 67.98 -22.99 -148.50
N GLN A 699 67.23 -22.87 -149.60
CA GLN A 699 65.80 -22.52 -149.55
C GLN A 699 65.00 -23.52 -148.72
N ARG A 700 65.19 -24.84 -148.95
CA ARG A 700 64.52 -25.90 -148.16
C ARG A 700 64.96 -25.98 -146.69
N GLN A 701 66.14 -25.47 -146.36
CA GLN A 701 66.58 -25.35 -144.95
C GLN A 701 65.85 -24.18 -144.27
N VAL A 702 65.69 -23.05 -144.97
CA VAL A 702 64.94 -21.89 -144.46
C VAL A 702 63.47 -22.24 -144.21
N ASP A 703 62.81 -22.94 -145.14
CA ASP A 703 61.39 -23.33 -144.98
C ASP A 703 61.17 -24.27 -143.77
N ARG A 704 62.13 -25.15 -143.47
CA ARG A 704 62.09 -26.03 -142.29
C ARG A 704 62.30 -25.27 -140.98
N LEU A 705 63.16 -24.26 -140.97
CA LEU A 705 63.34 -23.42 -139.80
C LEU A 705 62.13 -22.51 -139.56
N GLN A 706 61.48 -22.00 -140.61
CA GLN A 706 60.26 -21.21 -140.48
C GLN A 706 59.08 -22.01 -139.91
N THR A 707 58.90 -23.26 -140.35
CA THR A 707 57.86 -24.14 -139.80
C THR A 707 58.11 -24.47 -138.32
N HIS A 708 59.35 -24.72 -137.93
CA HIS A 708 59.69 -24.97 -136.53
C HIS A 708 59.48 -23.75 -135.62
N ILE A 709 59.77 -22.54 -136.12
CA ILE A 709 59.49 -21.29 -135.38
C ILE A 709 57.99 -21.11 -135.17
N GLN A 710 57.16 -21.37 -136.19
CA GLN A 710 55.69 -21.26 -136.07
C GLN A 710 55.10 -22.25 -135.05
N GLU A 711 55.62 -23.48 -134.99
CA GLU A 711 55.22 -24.48 -133.99
C GLU A 711 55.60 -24.05 -132.56
N LEU A 712 56.78 -23.47 -132.38
CA LEU A 712 57.24 -22.92 -131.09
C LEU A 712 56.41 -21.71 -130.66
N GLU A 713 56.04 -20.82 -131.58
CA GLU A 713 55.18 -19.67 -131.28
C GLU A 713 53.75 -20.11 -130.88
N LEU A 714 53.20 -21.12 -131.56
CA LEU A 714 51.88 -21.66 -131.23
C LEU A 714 51.87 -22.34 -129.84
N THR A 715 52.89 -23.14 -129.53
CA THR A 715 53.01 -23.79 -128.22
C THR A 715 53.26 -22.79 -127.09
N ALA A 716 54.07 -21.75 -127.33
CA ALA A 716 54.25 -20.67 -126.36
C ALA A 716 52.95 -19.88 -126.11
N SER A 717 52.16 -19.61 -127.15
CA SER A 717 50.86 -18.94 -127.03
C SER A 717 49.84 -19.79 -126.26
N GLN A 718 49.79 -21.10 -126.52
CA GLN A 718 48.93 -22.03 -125.80
C GLN A 718 49.31 -22.15 -124.31
N ALA A 719 50.60 -22.19 -123.99
CA ALA A 719 51.08 -22.19 -122.60
C ALA A 719 50.75 -20.87 -121.88
N ALA A 720 50.87 -19.72 -122.55
CA ALA A 720 50.50 -18.43 -121.98
C ALA A 720 49.00 -18.33 -121.68
N MET A 721 48.12 -18.85 -122.55
CA MET A 721 46.68 -18.90 -122.28
C MET A 721 46.34 -19.82 -121.11
N HIS A 722 46.99 -20.98 -121.00
CA HIS A 722 46.78 -21.89 -119.86
C HIS A 722 47.15 -21.23 -118.53
N HIS A 723 48.34 -20.63 -118.45
CA HIS A 723 48.78 -19.95 -117.24
C HIS A 723 47.93 -18.72 -116.91
N HIS A 724 47.40 -18.01 -117.90
CA HIS A 724 46.46 -16.91 -117.66
C HIS A 724 45.13 -17.40 -117.08
N GLY A 725 44.61 -18.53 -117.57
CA GLY A 725 43.43 -19.19 -116.99
C GLY A 725 43.66 -19.61 -115.55
N GLU A 726 44.79 -20.27 -115.26
CA GLU A 726 45.16 -20.66 -113.89
C GLU A 726 45.32 -19.44 -112.97
N LEU A 727 45.92 -18.35 -113.44
CA LEU A 727 46.05 -17.11 -112.65
C LEU A 727 44.68 -16.50 -112.35
N SER A 728 43.77 -16.47 -113.32
CA SER A 728 42.41 -15.96 -113.13
C SER A 728 41.62 -16.81 -112.13
N ASP A 729 41.73 -18.14 -112.20
CA ASP A 729 41.11 -19.05 -111.22
C ASP A 729 41.68 -18.82 -109.81
N LYS A 730 43.00 -18.63 -109.70
CA LYS A 730 43.66 -18.33 -108.42
C LYS A 730 43.23 -16.97 -107.87
N GLU A 731 43.12 -15.95 -108.70
CA GLU A 731 42.60 -14.62 -108.32
C GLU A 731 41.16 -14.70 -107.82
N GLU A 732 40.29 -15.50 -108.46
CA GLU A 732 38.92 -15.71 -108.01
C GLU A 732 38.87 -16.44 -106.65
N THR A 733 39.72 -17.45 -106.43
CA THR A 733 39.81 -18.12 -105.13
C THR A 733 40.36 -17.21 -104.03
N LEU A 734 41.33 -16.34 -104.34
CA LEU A 734 41.85 -15.33 -103.42
C LEU A 734 40.78 -14.32 -103.03
N ALA A 735 39.96 -13.86 -103.99
CA ALA A 735 38.85 -12.95 -103.72
C ALA A 735 37.79 -13.59 -102.80
N LYS A 736 37.47 -14.88 -102.99
CA LYS A 736 36.55 -15.63 -102.11
C LYS A 736 37.11 -15.76 -100.69
N LEU A 737 38.38 -16.16 -100.56
CA LEU A 737 39.03 -16.26 -99.24
C LEU A 737 39.14 -14.90 -98.53
N GLN A 738 39.38 -13.82 -99.26
CA GLN A 738 39.36 -12.46 -98.69
C GLN A 738 37.95 -12.06 -98.21
N GLY A 739 36.90 -12.48 -98.93
CA GLY A 739 35.51 -12.33 -98.49
C GLY A 739 35.22 -13.09 -97.19
N ASP A 740 35.63 -14.36 -97.12
CA ASP A 740 35.46 -15.19 -95.93
C ASP A 740 36.21 -14.64 -94.71
N VAL A 741 37.43 -14.14 -94.90
CA VAL A 741 38.21 -13.49 -93.84
C VAL A 741 37.48 -12.25 -93.31
N ARG A 742 36.93 -11.39 -94.18
CA ARG A 742 36.15 -10.22 -93.75
C ARG A 742 34.91 -10.62 -92.94
N VAL A 743 34.18 -11.64 -93.38
CA VAL A 743 33.00 -12.13 -92.64
C VAL A 743 33.41 -12.67 -91.27
N LEU A 744 34.55 -13.36 -91.17
CA LEU A 744 35.08 -13.83 -89.89
C LEU A 744 35.55 -12.68 -88.99
N GLU A 745 36.16 -11.62 -89.54
CA GLU A 745 36.55 -10.40 -88.81
C GLU A 745 35.32 -9.64 -88.27
N GLU A 746 34.27 -9.49 -89.08
CA GLU A 746 33.00 -8.91 -88.64
C GLU A 746 32.35 -9.75 -87.54
N ARG A 747 32.41 -11.08 -87.65
CA ARG A 747 31.87 -11.98 -86.62
C ARG A 747 32.68 -11.93 -85.33
N LEU A 748 34.00 -11.78 -85.43
CA LEU A 748 34.90 -11.68 -84.28
C LEU A 748 34.72 -10.34 -83.56
N THR A 749 34.57 -9.24 -84.29
CA THR A 749 34.24 -7.93 -83.70
C THR A 749 32.86 -7.92 -83.04
N TYR A 750 31.86 -8.57 -83.65
CA TYR A 750 30.56 -8.79 -83.02
C TYR A 750 30.66 -9.56 -81.69
N TYR A 751 31.40 -10.67 -81.66
CA TYR A 751 31.60 -11.43 -80.42
C TYR A 751 32.42 -10.66 -79.37
N GLN A 752 33.43 -9.89 -79.78
CA GLN A 752 34.18 -9.04 -78.86
C GLN A 752 33.29 -7.98 -78.20
N GLN A 753 32.40 -7.35 -78.97
CA GLN A 753 31.47 -6.37 -78.44
C GLN A 753 30.44 -7.02 -77.50
N GLN A 754 29.95 -8.21 -77.84
CA GLN A 754 29.05 -8.95 -76.95
C GLN A 754 29.74 -9.39 -75.65
N ILE A 755 31.03 -9.75 -75.70
CA ILE A 755 31.82 -10.05 -74.50
C ILE A 755 31.96 -8.81 -73.63
N LEU A 756 32.29 -7.64 -74.20
CA LEU A 756 32.38 -6.38 -73.47
C LEU A 756 31.04 -6.00 -72.80
N GLU A 757 29.93 -6.12 -73.51
CA GLU A 757 28.60 -5.88 -72.93
C GLU A 757 28.31 -6.83 -71.76
N ARG A 758 28.71 -8.10 -71.88
CA ARG A 758 28.55 -9.09 -70.80
C ARG A 758 29.49 -8.84 -69.63
N GLU A 759 30.70 -8.37 -69.87
CA GLU A 759 31.63 -7.95 -68.81
C GLU A 759 31.08 -6.74 -68.05
N GLU A 760 30.48 -5.77 -68.74
CA GLU A 760 29.81 -4.63 -68.09
C GLU A 760 28.57 -5.05 -67.28
N GLU A 761 27.74 -5.97 -67.80
CA GLU A 761 26.60 -6.52 -67.07
C GLU A 761 27.03 -7.32 -65.83
N LEU A 762 28.12 -8.08 -65.96
CA LEU A 762 28.69 -8.85 -64.87
C LEU A 762 29.30 -7.93 -63.80
N GLN A 763 29.98 -6.85 -64.20
CA GLN A 763 30.48 -5.83 -63.29
C GLN A 763 29.34 -5.13 -62.54
N LYS A 764 28.28 -4.70 -63.24
CA LYS A 764 27.08 -4.11 -62.59
C LYS A 764 26.43 -5.09 -61.61
N SER A 765 26.39 -6.38 -61.95
CA SER A 765 25.86 -7.41 -61.07
C SER A 765 26.76 -7.66 -59.86
N GLN A 766 28.09 -7.61 -60.01
CA GLN A 766 29.06 -7.70 -58.91
C GLN A 766 28.99 -6.50 -57.97
N ASP A 767 28.86 -5.28 -58.50
CA ASP A 767 28.70 -4.06 -57.71
C ASP A 767 27.39 -4.08 -56.93
N ASN A 768 26.30 -4.54 -57.56
CA ASN A 768 25.02 -4.74 -56.88
C ASN A 768 25.12 -5.79 -55.77
N LEU A 769 25.82 -6.90 -56.00
CA LEU A 769 26.06 -7.94 -54.99
C LEU A 769 26.83 -7.37 -53.79
N HIS A 770 27.90 -6.60 -54.03
CA HIS A 770 28.67 -5.95 -52.96
C HIS A 770 27.80 -4.96 -52.17
N ALA A 771 27.03 -4.11 -52.85
CA ALA A 771 26.13 -3.19 -52.18
C ALA A 771 25.04 -3.90 -51.36
N THR A 772 24.56 -5.07 -51.82
CA THR A 772 23.62 -5.89 -51.02
C THR A 772 24.31 -6.57 -49.84
N LEU A 773 25.56 -7.01 -49.98
CA LEU A 773 26.34 -7.61 -48.91
C LEU A 773 26.64 -6.59 -47.81
N ASP A 774 27.02 -5.36 -48.18
CA ASP A 774 27.25 -4.27 -47.23
C ASP A 774 25.97 -3.90 -46.47
N LYS A 775 24.83 -3.86 -47.17
CA LYS A 775 23.51 -3.67 -46.53
C LYS A 775 23.18 -4.83 -45.59
N GLN A 776 23.45 -6.07 -45.98
CA GLN A 776 23.23 -7.23 -45.13
C GLN A 776 24.09 -7.16 -43.86
N GLN A 777 25.38 -6.85 -43.98
CA GLN A 777 26.27 -6.69 -42.81
C GLN A 777 25.84 -5.52 -41.92
N ALA A 778 25.37 -4.41 -42.49
CA ALA A 778 24.81 -3.32 -41.72
C ALA A 778 23.56 -3.75 -40.95
N LEU A 779 22.65 -4.48 -41.60
CA LEU A 779 21.46 -5.05 -40.96
C LEU A 779 21.82 -6.05 -39.85
N GLU A 780 22.80 -6.93 -40.07
CA GLU A 780 23.29 -7.88 -39.05
C GLU A 780 23.85 -7.15 -37.82
N ARG A 781 24.62 -6.06 -38.01
CA ARG A 781 25.07 -5.22 -36.89
C ARG A 781 23.91 -4.58 -36.14
N THR A 782 22.88 -4.11 -36.85
CA THR A 782 21.69 -3.55 -36.20
C THR A 782 20.88 -4.61 -35.46
N ILE A 783 20.74 -5.82 -36.01
CA ILE A 783 20.08 -6.95 -35.35
C ILE A 783 20.84 -7.33 -34.08
N HIS A 784 22.16 -7.42 -34.15
CA HIS A 784 22.98 -7.72 -32.97
C HIS A 784 22.83 -6.64 -31.88
N LYS A 785 22.81 -5.37 -32.27
CA LYS A 785 22.55 -4.26 -31.33
C LYS A 785 21.16 -4.38 -30.69
N LEU A 786 20.12 -4.61 -31.50
CA LEU A 786 18.75 -4.81 -31.01
C LEU A 786 18.62 -6.03 -30.09
N GLN A 787 19.38 -7.10 -30.33
CA GLN A 787 19.44 -8.27 -29.46
C GLN A 787 20.09 -7.94 -28.11
N MET A 788 21.18 -7.16 -28.10
CA MET A 788 21.79 -6.69 -26.86
C MET A 788 20.82 -5.78 -26.08
N ASP A 789 20.18 -4.83 -26.76
CA ASP A 789 19.22 -3.91 -26.15
C ASP A 789 18.00 -4.68 -25.58
N LEU A 790 17.52 -5.71 -26.30
CA LEU A 790 16.45 -6.59 -25.81
C LEU A 790 16.87 -7.37 -24.58
N ASN A 791 18.07 -7.95 -24.57
CA ASN A 791 18.58 -8.69 -23.41
C ASN A 791 18.75 -7.78 -22.19
N ASN A 792 19.27 -6.56 -22.39
CA ASN A 792 19.39 -5.57 -21.32
C ASN A 792 18.01 -5.19 -20.77
N ALA A 793 17.03 -4.91 -21.64
CA ALA A 793 15.66 -4.61 -21.22
C ALA A 793 14.98 -5.79 -20.51
N GLN A 794 15.31 -7.04 -20.88
CA GLN A 794 14.83 -8.24 -20.19
C GLN A 794 15.43 -8.38 -18.79
N GLU A 795 16.73 -8.11 -18.62
CA GLU A 795 17.38 -8.13 -17.30
C GLU A 795 16.87 -6.99 -16.42
N ASP A 796 16.73 -5.77 -16.94
CA ASP A 796 16.14 -4.63 -16.23
C ASP A 796 14.71 -4.96 -15.77
N ARG A 797 13.92 -5.60 -16.63
CA ARG A 797 12.59 -6.09 -16.27
C ARG A 797 12.65 -7.15 -15.18
N ARG A 798 13.62 -8.08 -15.20
CA ARG A 798 13.77 -9.11 -14.16
C ARG A 798 14.08 -8.46 -12.81
N VAL A 799 15.06 -7.55 -12.78
CA VAL A 799 15.45 -6.81 -11.57
C VAL A 799 14.27 -6.01 -11.03
N ALA A 800 13.53 -5.30 -11.88
CA ALA A 800 12.34 -4.56 -11.46
C ALA A 800 11.23 -5.49 -10.89
N ASN A 801 11.11 -6.71 -11.42
CA ASN A 801 10.14 -7.69 -10.94
C ASN A 801 10.55 -8.28 -9.58
N ASP A 802 11.83 -8.54 -9.38
CA ASP A 802 12.38 -8.97 -8.09
C ASP A 802 12.21 -7.86 -7.02
N GLU A 803 12.46 -6.59 -7.39
CA GLU A 803 12.17 -5.44 -6.52
C GLU A 803 10.67 -5.30 -6.19
N LEU A 804 9.79 -5.53 -7.16
CA LEU A 804 8.34 -5.52 -6.95
C LEU A 804 7.92 -6.63 -5.99
N GLN A 805 8.42 -7.85 -6.14
CA GLN A 805 8.14 -8.95 -5.21
C GLN A 805 8.65 -8.64 -3.81
N HIS A 806 9.83 -8.06 -3.66
CA HIS A 806 10.32 -7.62 -2.36
C HIS A 806 9.42 -6.54 -1.73
N ARG A 807 8.95 -5.58 -2.54
CA ARG A 807 7.99 -4.55 -2.08
C ARG A 807 6.64 -5.16 -1.72
N GLU A 808 6.13 -6.13 -2.48
CA GLU A 808 4.89 -6.86 -2.17
C GLU A 808 5.01 -7.62 -0.84
N MET A 809 6.10 -8.35 -0.60
CA MET A 809 6.32 -9.02 0.68
C MET A 809 6.41 -8.01 1.84
N SER A 810 7.05 -6.86 1.60
CA SER A 810 7.15 -5.80 2.62
C SER A 810 5.80 -5.15 2.90
N LEU A 811 4.97 -4.94 1.87
CA LEU A 811 3.59 -4.47 2.02
C LEU A 811 2.72 -5.48 2.75
N GLN A 812 2.82 -6.78 2.43
CA GLN A 812 2.11 -7.84 3.16
C GLN A 812 2.51 -7.89 4.63
N GLN A 813 3.80 -7.73 4.94
CA GLN A 813 4.27 -7.66 6.32
C GLN A 813 3.71 -6.42 7.03
N LEU A 814 3.78 -5.24 6.39
CA LEU A 814 3.21 -4.01 6.95
C LEU A 814 1.69 -4.10 7.14
N GLU A 815 0.96 -4.75 6.22
CA GLU A 815 -0.48 -5.01 6.35
C GLU A 815 -0.77 -5.93 7.54
N ALA A 816 0.03 -6.99 7.72
CA ALA A 816 -0.08 -7.89 8.87
C ALA A 816 0.18 -7.14 10.18
N ASP A 817 1.25 -6.33 10.24
CA ASP A 817 1.61 -5.52 11.41
C ASP A 817 0.51 -4.49 11.72
N LEU A 818 -0.05 -3.83 10.70
CA LEU A 818 -1.15 -2.88 10.84
C LEU A 818 -2.44 -3.57 11.30
N SER A 819 -2.71 -4.80 10.84
CA SER A 819 -3.83 -5.60 11.33
C SER A 819 -3.66 -5.99 12.80
N SER A 820 -2.43 -6.34 13.21
CA SER A 820 -2.09 -6.66 14.60
C SER A 820 -2.23 -5.44 15.50
N ALA A 821 -1.73 -4.28 15.07
CA ALA A 821 -1.87 -3.01 15.78
C ALA A 821 -3.35 -2.59 15.93
N ARG A 822 -4.16 -2.75 14.87
CA ARG A 822 -5.61 -2.51 14.94
C ARG A 822 -6.30 -3.43 15.94
N LYS A 823 -5.92 -4.71 15.97
CA LYS A 823 -6.47 -5.66 16.95
C LYS A 823 -6.10 -5.25 18.38
N GLN A 824 -4.83 -4.93 18.63
CA GLN A 824 -4.37 -4.46 19.95
C GLN A 824 -5.07 -3.17 20.39
N TYR A 825 -5.29 -2.23 19.46
CA TYR A 825 -6.03 -1.01 19.74
C TYR A 825 -7.49 -1.30 20.08
N ASN A 826 -8.17 -2.18 19.33
CA ASN A 826 -9.54 -2.59 19.64
C ASN A 826 -9.64 -3.29 21.00
N ASP A 827 -8.71 -4.21 21.30
CA ASP A 827 -8.67 -4.91 22.60
C ASP A 827 -8.48 -3.90 23.75
N ALA A 828 -7.63 -2.87 23.56
CA ALA A 828 -7.44 -1.80 24.53
C ALA A 828 -8.68 -0.90 24.69
N VAL A 829 -9.38 -0.59 23.60
CA VAL A 829 -10.64 0.16 23.62
C VAL A 829 -11.74 -0.63 24.35
N GLU A 830 -11.84 -1.94 24.10
CA GLU A 830 -12.78 -2.80 24.82
C GLU A 830 -12.47 -2.86 26.32
N GLU A 831 -11.19 -3.00 26.70
CA GLU A 831 -10.79 -3.01 28.10
C GLU A 831 -11.04 -1.65 28.77
N SER A 832 -10.78 -0.54 28.07
CA SER A 832 -11.14 0.80 28.53
C SER A 832 -12.65 0.94 28.74
N GLY A 833 -13.47 0.44 27.81
CA GLY A 833 -14.93 0.41 27.95
C GLY A 833 -15.40 -0.45 29.12
N ARG A 834 -14.76 -1.59 29.39
CA ARG A 834 -15.04 -2.42 30.58
C ARG A 834 -14.66 -1.69 31.87
N GLN A 835 -13.54 -0.99 31.89
CA GLN A 835 -13.10 -0.20 33.05
C GLN A 835 -14.04 0.99 33.30
N GLU A 836 -14.49 1.69 32.26
CA GLU A 836 -15.52 2.72 32.38
C GLU A 836 -16.83 2.16 32.93
N ALA A 837 -17.29 1.01 32.44
CA ALA A 837 -18.50 0.37 32.97
C ALA A 837 -18.35 -0.01 34.45
N ARG A 838 -17.17 -0.50 34.87
CA ARG A 838 -16.87 -0.77 36.28
C ARG A 838 -16.88 0.50 37.12
N LEU A 839 -16.27 1.59 36.63
CA LEU A 839 -16.27 2.88 37.32
C LEU A 839 -17.68 3.44 37.45
N LEU A 840 -18.51 3.36 36.41
CA LEU A 840 -19.91 3.76 36.45
C LEU A 840 -20.70 2.95 37.48
N ALA A 841 -20.49 1.63 37.56
CA ALA A 841 -21.14 0.79 38.57
C ALA A 841 -20.69 1.15 40.00
N VAL A 842 -19.41 1.46 40.20
CA VAL A 842 -18.90 1.93 41.50
C VAL A 842 -19.49 3.30 41.86
N LEU A 843 -19.62 4.21 40.89
CA LEU A 843 -20.24 5.51 41.09
C LEU A 843 -21.73 5.40 41.43
N ASP A 844 -22.47 4.51 40.77
CA ASP A 844 -23.89 4.25 41.08
C ASP A 844 -24.04 3.62 42.47
N ASN A 845 -23.16 2.69 42.86
CA ASN A 845 -23.13 2.15 44.21
C ASN A 845 -22.82 3.24 45.26
N ALA A 846 -21.78 4.05 45.04
CA ALA A 846 -21.43 5.15 45.93
C ALA A 846 -22.57 6.18 46.04
N ARG A 847 -23.27 6.45 44.94
CA ARG A 847 -24.46 7.32 44.92
C ARG A 847 -25.62 6.71 45.70
N SER A 848 -25.88 5.40 45.55
CA SER A 848 -26.89 4.69 46.32
C SER A 848 -26.57 4.68 47.82
N GLU A 849 -25.31 4.44 48.19
CA GLU A 849 -24.84 4.56 49.58
C GLU A 849 -25.01 5.98 50.10
N GLN A 850 -24.69 6.99 49.30
CA GLN A 850 -24.87 8.39 49.67
C GLN A 850 -26.35 8.73 49.88
N GLU A 851 -27.25 8.24 49.03
CA GLU A 851 -28.70 8.39 49.18
C GLU A 851 -29.22 7.68 50.44
N MET A 852 -28.69 6.49 50.75
CA MET A 852 -28.97 5.76 51.99
C MET A 852 -28.51 6.54 53.23
N PHE A 853 -27.27 7.04 53.24
CA PHE A 853 -26.75 7.87 54.33
C PHE A 853 -27.54 9.17 54.47
N THR A 854 -27.90 9.81 53.36
CA THR A 854 -28.73 11.02 53.39
C THR A 854 -30.12 10.71 53.96
N GLY A 855 -30.70 9.57 53.61
CA GLY A 855 -31.95 9.08 54.19
C GLY A 855 -31.83 8.79 55.69
N GLU A 856 -30.71 8.21 56.15
CA GLU A 856 -30.45 7.95 57.55
C GLU A 856 -30.22 9.23 58.36
N ILE A 857 -29.48 10.19 57.79
CA ILE A 857 -29.29 11.53 58.36
C ILE A 857 -30.64 12.23 58.53
N LYS A 858 -31.52 12.20 57.52
CA LYS A 858 -32.89 12.78 57.64
C LYS A 858 -33.69 12.13 58.77
N ARG A 859 -33.67 10.80 58.91
CA ARG A 859 -34.34 10.10 60.02
C ARG A 859 -33.74 10.46 61.38
N ARG A 860 -32.42 10.62 61.47
CA ARG A 860 -31.72 11.07 62.67
C ARG A 860 -32.07 12.52 63.02
N ASP A 861 -32.15 13.40 62.03
CA ASP A 861 -32.58 14.79 62.23
C ASP A 861 -34.04 14.88 62.69
N GLU A 862 -34.93 14.07 62.14
CA GLU A 862 -36.32 13.98 62.60
C GLU A 862 -36.43 13.47 64.04
N THR A 863 -35.64 12.47 64.42
CA THR A 863 -35.58 11.99 65.81
C THR A 863 -34.96 13.00 66.76
N ILE A 864 -33.89 13.68 66.34
CA ILE A 864 -33.30 14.80 67.11
C ILE A 864 -34.32 15.93 67.27
N GLN A 865 -35.10 16.28 66.25
CA GLN A 865 -36.15 17.28 66.38
C GLN A 865 -37.25 16.84 67.34
N LYS A 866 -37.70 15.58 67.29
CA LYS A 866 -38.66 15.02 68.26
C LYS A 866 -38.10 15.11 69.69
N LEU A 867 -36.88 14.63 69.92
CA LEU A 867 -36.23 14.71 71.23
C LEU A 867 -36.04 16.15 71.71
N LYS A 868 -35.74 17.09 70.81
CA LYS A 868 -35.69 18.53 71.14
C LYS A 868 -37.05 19.06 71.58
N SER A 869 -38.14 18.67 70.90
CA SER A 869 -39.49 19.06 71.29
C SER A 869 -39.92 18.46 72.64
N GLU A 870 -39.58 17.19 72.89
CA GLU A 870 -39.80 16.51 74.17
C GLU A 870 -38.98 17.13 75.30
N PHE A 871 -37.73 17.52 75.03
CA PHE A 871 -36.88 18.23 75.98
C PHE A 871 -37.45 19.60 76.35
N ILE A 872 -37.99 20.35 75.38
CA ILE A 872 -38.64 21.64 75.64
C ILE A 872 -39.87 21.42 76.54
N LEU A 873 -40.72 20.44 76.22
CA LEU A 873 -41.90 20.11 77.03
C LEU A 873 -41.50 19.70 78.46
N ALA A 874 -40.48 18.85 78.61
CA ALA A 874 -39.98 18.42 79.92
C ALA A 874 -39.41 19.61 80.71
N LYS A 875 -38.69 20.52 80.05
CA LYS A 875 -38.18 21.75 80.67
C LYS A 875 -39.29 22.68 81.13
N ASP A 876 -40.35 22.83 80.35
CA ASP A 876 -41.52 23.63 80.74
C ASP A 876 -42.26 23.00 81.93
N THR A 877 -42.40 21.66 81.96
CA THR A 877 -42.95 20.97 83.14
C THR A 877 -42.07 21.15 84.37
N LEU A 878 -40.74 21.11 84.23
CA LEU A 878 -39.82 21.32 85.35
C LEU A 878 -39.96 22.74 85.89
N ARG A 879 -40.05 23.74 85.01
CA ARG A 879 -40.26 25.14 85.37
C ARG A 879 -41.58 25.35 86.14
N GLN A 880 -42.65 24.68 85.73
CA GLN A 880 -43.93 24.69 86.47
C GLN A 880 -43.80 24.07 87.86
N GLN A 881 -43.06 22.96 87.99
CA GLN A 881 -42.79 22.34 89.29
C GLN A 881 -41.93 23.25 90.18
N GLU A 882 -40.92 23.92 89.63
CA GLU A 882 -40.09 24.90 90.34
C GLU A 882 -40.92 26.09 90.86
N GLU A 883 -41.86 26.60 90.05
CA GLU A 883 -42.79 27.65 90.48
C GLU A 883 -43.72 27.18 91.61
N MET A 884 -44.24 25.94 91.54
CA MET A 884 -45.04 25.37 92.63
C MET A 884 -44.23 25.21 93.93
N ILE A 885 -43.00 24.70 93.84
CA ILE A 885 -42.10 24.61 95.00
C ILE A 885 -41.84 26.00 95.57
N GLY A 886 -41.60 27.01 94.72
CA GLY A 886 -41.43 28.40 95.15
C GLY A 886 -42.67 29.01 95.82
N GLN A 887 -43.89 28.58 95.45
CA GLN A 887 -45.12 28.96 96.13
C GLN A 887 -45.27 28.25 97.49
N GLN A 888 -44.96 26.95 97.54
CA GLN A 888 -44.98 26.17 98.78
C GLN A 888 -43.95 26.67 99.81
N SER A 889 -42.74 27.02 99.38
CA SER A 889 -41.71 27.61 100.25
C SER A 889 -42.16 28.95 100.86
N ARG A 890 -42.81 29.81 100.07
CA ARG A 890 -43.39 31.07 100.57
C ARG A 890 -44.51 30.84 101.59
N SER A 891 -45.34 29.82 101.39
CA SER A 891 -46.37 29.43 102.36
C SER A 891 -45.76 28.90 103.67
N LEU A 892 -44.66 28.15 103.59
CA LEU A 892 -43.94 27.66 104.76
C LEU A 892 -43.27 28.80 105.54
N GLU A 893 -42.70 29.79 104.87
CA GLU A 893 -42.17 31.01 105.52
C GLU A 893 -43.27 31.81 106.23
N GLN A 894 -44.45 31.96 105.61
CA GLN A 894 -45.60 32.59 106.26
C GLN A 894 -46.03 31.82 107.52
N GLN A 895 -46.10 30.49 107.46
CA GLN A 895 -46.42 29.66 108.63
C GLN A 895 -45.36 29.78 109.74
N ALA A 896 -44.07 29.83 109.38
CA ALA A 896 -42.98 29.99 110.34
C ALA A 896 -43.03 31.34 111.07
N SER A 897 -43.32 32.44 110.36
CA SER A 897 -43.46 33.77 110.97
C SER A 897 -44.66 33.89 111.93
N LEU A 898 -45.78 33.23 111.63
CA LEU A 898 -46.93 33.10 112.53
C LEU A 898 -46.60 32.30 113.80
N LEU A 899 -45.80 31.25 113.67
CA LEU A 899 -45.34 30.48 114.82
C LEU A 899 -44.42 31.31 115.72
N GLN A 900 -43.50 32.08 115.13
CA GLN A 900 -42.59 32.96 115.87
C GLN A 900 -43.32 34.06 116.65
N THR A 901 -44.33 34.69 116.06
CA THR A 901 -45.16 35.69 116.75
C THR A 901 -45.96 35.09 117.91
N SER A 902 -46.53 33.90 117.73
CA SER A 902 -47.20 33.19 118.84
C SER A 902 -46.26 32.81 119.98
N GLN A 903 -44.99 32.48 119.69
CA GLN A 903 -43.98 32.20 120.70
C GLN A 903 -43.59 33.46 121.50
N MET A 904 -43.52 34.63 120.84
CA MET A 904 -43.28 35.90 121.54
C MET A 904 -44.43 36.27 122.48
N GLU A 905 -45.68 36.00 122.11
CA GLU A 905 -46.85 36.21 122.99
C GLU A 905 -46.84 35.30 124.22
N VAL A 906 -46.41 34.04 124.07
CA VAL A 906 -46.26 33.10 125.20
C VAL A 906 -45.14 33.56 126.14
N ALA A 907 -44.01 34.05 125.61
CA ALA A 907 -42.93 34.62 126.42
C ALA A 907 -43.39 35.84 127.23
N ALA A 908 -44.16 36.76 126.63
CA ALA A 908 -44.72 37.92 127.32
C ALA A 908 -45.69 37.52 128.44
N LYS A 909 -46.53 36.50 128.23
CA LYS A 909 -47.44 35.97 129.26
C LYS A 909 -46.69 35.28 130.41
N SER A 910 -45.57 34.62 130.12
CA SER A 910 -44.71 34.00 131.15
C SER A 910 -44.01 35.02 132.05
N ALA A 911 -43.60 36.18 131.50
CA ALA A 911 -43.04 37.28 132.28
C ALA A 911 -44.07 37.92 133.24
N GLY A 912 -45.33 38.07 132.79
CA GLY A 912 -46.42 38.56 133.64
C GLY A 912 -46.81 37.62 134.79
N LEU A 913 -46.65 36.30 134.60
CA LEU A 913 -46.86 35.31 135.66
C LEU A 913 -45.79 35.37 136.76
N ASN A 914 -44.52 35.62 136.40
CA ASN A 914 -43.42 35.76 137.36
C ASN A 914 -43.57 37.00 138.27
N GLU A 915 -44.12 38.11 137.73
CA GLU A 915 -44.39 39.33 138.51
C GLU A 915 -45.49 39.11 139.58
N LEU A 916 -46.53 38.33 139.23
CA LEU A 916 -47.60 37.94 140.15
C LEU A 916 -47.12 36.96 141.23
N GLU A 917 -46.17 36.07 140.91
CA GLU A 917 -45.54 35.17 141.88
C GLU A 917 -44.67 35.92 142.90
N GLN A 918 -43.92 36.95 142.49
CA GLN A 918 -43.12 37.77 143.43
C GLN A 918 -44.00 38.54 144.42
N GLN A 919 -45.16 39.05 143.99
CA GLN A 919 -46.11 39.73 144.88
C GLN A 919 -46.72 38.80 145.94
N LEU A 920 -46.88 37.50 145.63
CA LEU A 920 -47.33 36.48 146.58
C LEU A 920 -46.26 36.09 147.61
N VAL A 921 -44.97 36.22 147.28
CA VAL A 921 -43.86 35.91 148.19
C VAL A 921 -43.68 36.98 149.27
N GLU A 922 -43.88 38.26 148.93
CA GLU A 922 -43.75 39.36 149.90
C GLU A 922 -44.90 39.38 150.95
N LEU A 923 -46.11 38.99 150.56
CA LEU A 923 -47.24 38.78 151.50
C LEU A 923 -47.02 37.60 152.45
N ARG A 924 -46.26 36.56 152.03
CA ARG A 924 -45.85 35.44 152.90
C ARG A 924 -44.77 35.83 153.91
N ARG A 925 -43.86 36.76 153.55
CA ARG A 925 -42.82 37.27 154.46
C ARG A 925 -43.40 38.06 155.64
N GLN A 926 -44.48 38.81 155.41
CA GLN A 926 -45.17 39.58 156.47
C GLN A 926 -45.96 38.68 157.44
N THR A 927 -46.40 37.49 157.00
CA THR A 927 -47.08 36.51 157.87
C THR A 927 -46.11 35.63 158.68
N GLU A 928 -44.84 35.52 158.29
CA GLU A 928 -43.79 34.84 159.08
C GLU A 928 -43.32 35.68 160.29
N LEU A 929 -43.17 37.00 160.14
CA LEU A 929 -42.81 37.89 161.26
C LEU A 929 -43.86 37.91 162.40
N GLY A 930 -45.13 37.69 162.08
CA GLY A 930 -46.19 37.53 163.10
C GLY A 930 -46.21 36.17 163.80
N LYS A 931 -45.51 35.15 163.28
CA LYS A 931 -45.39 33.83 163.93
C LYS A 931 -44.28 33.79 164.99
N ASP A 932 -43.23 34.60 164.87
CA ASP A 932 -42.12 34.65 165.82
C ASP A 932 -42.52 35.29 167.17
N GLU A 933 -43.45 36.24 167.18
CA GLU A 933 -44.04 36.80 168.41
C GLU A 933 -44.96 35.79 169.14
N VAL A 934 -45.58 34.87 168.39
CA VAL A 934 -46.45 33.80 168.93
C VAL A 934 -45.64 32.62 169.49
N CYS A 935 -44.42 32.37 168.99
CA CYS A 935 -43.51 31.35 169.52
C CYS A 935 -42.90 31.75 170.88
N SER A 936 -42.56 33.03 171.07
CA SER A 936 -42.07 33.59 172.34
C SER A 936 -43.07 33.42 173.51
N LEU A 937 -44.36 33.67 173.26
CA LEU A 937 -45.44 33.48 174.25
C LEU A 937 -45.77 32.00 174.52
N LYS A 938 -45.40 31.08 173.61
CA LYS A 938 -45.55 29.62 173.77
C LYS A 938 -44.40 28.97 174.53
N GLU A 939 -43.22 29.58 174.61
CA GLU A 939 -42.10 29.09 175.44
C GLU A 939 -42.38 29.36 176.94
N GLN A 940 -42.90 30.55 177.29
CA GLN A 940 -43.26 30.92 178.68
C GLN A 940 -44.43 30.08 179.25
N LEU A 941 -45.35 29.62 178.40
CA LEU A 941 -46.46 28.71 178.78
C LEU A 941 -46.02 27.24 178.96
N ARG A 942 -44.85 26.86 178.45
CA ARG A 942 -44.30 25.50 178.52
C ARG A 942 -43.57 25.22 179.84
N GLU A 943 -42.98 26.26 180.43
CA GLU A 943 -42.24 26.20 181.70
C GLU A 943 -43.20 26.15 182.91
N VAL A 944 -44.31 26.90 182.87
CA VAL A 944 -45.43 26.80 183.84
C VAL A 944 -46.22 25.49 183.69
N GLY A 945 -46.19 24.86 182.51
CA GLY A 945 -46.79 23.55 182.23
C GLY A 945 -46.00 22.35 182.81
N SER A 946 -44.67 22.46 182.92
CA SER A 946 -43.81 21.42 183.52
C SER A 946 -43.87 21.37 185.05
N GLU A 947 -44.27 22.47 185.71
CA GLU A 947 -44.41 22.52 187.17
C GLU A 947 -45.80 22.01 187.63
N LEU A 948 -46.86 22.20 186.83
CA LEU A 948 -48.22 21.67 187.09
C LEU A 948 -48.34 20.15 186.85
N SER A 949 -47.41 19.57 186.09
CA SER A 949 -47.28 18.13 185.87
C SER A 949 -46.41 17.42 186.93
N SER A 950 -45.75 18.16 187.83
CA SER A 950 -45.13 17.62 189.05
C SER A 950 -46.17 17.04 190.01
N SER A 951 -47.26 17.76 190.26
CA SER A 951 -48.15 17.43 191.37
C SER A 951 -49.24 16.40 191.02
N ARG A 952 -49.31 15.94 189.76
CA ARG A 952 -50.32 14.99 189.28
C ARG A 952 -49.87 13.52 189.33
N ALA A 953 -48.59 13.22 189.05
CA ALA A 953 -48.05 11.86 189.14
C ALA A 953 -47.89 11.34 190.59
N GLN A 954 -47.87 12.23 191.59
CA GLN A 954 -47.88 11.89 193.01
C GLN A 954 -49.30 11.64 193.58
N CYS A 955 -50.37 12.02 192.86
CA CYS A 955 -51.77 11.74 193.23
C CYS A 955 -52.26 10.38 192.66
N ASP A 956 -51.79 9.97 191.48
CA ASP A 956 -52.17 8.69 190.83
C ASP A 956 -51.65 7.45 191.59
N GLY A 957 -50.58 7.58 192.39
CA GLY A 957 -50.05 6.52 193.25
C GLY A 957 -50.91 6.17 194.48
N LEU A 958 -51.92 6.99 194.81
CA LEU A 958 -52.84 6.75 195.93
C LEU A 958 -54.27 6.35 195.48
N GLU A 959 -54.60 6.45 194.18
CA GLU A 959 -55.95 6.21 193.63
C GLU A 959 -56.17 4.78 193.09
N GLN A 960 -55.14 4.09 192.54
CA GLN A 960 -55.28 2.70 192.07
C GLN A 960 -55.19 1.62 193.17
N SER A 961 -54.74 2.00 194.37
CA SER A 961 -54.89 1.20 195.60
C SER A 961 -56.37 1.00 195.99
N CYS A 962 -57.28 1.85 195.50
CA CYS A 962 -58.73 1.67 195.64
C CYS A 962 -59.38 0.82 194.52
N GLN A 963 -58.82 0.79 193.30
CA GLN A 963 -59.39 0.02 192.17
C GLN A 963 -59.23 -1.50 192.28
N THR A 964 -58.27 -2.01 193.05
CA THR A 964 -58.19 -3.46 193.34
C THR A 964 -59.27 -3.94 194.32
N LYS A 965 -59.94 -3.02 195.04
CA LYS A 965 -61.09 -3.31 195.91
C LYS A 965 -62.42 -2.99 195.25
N GLU A 966 -62.43 -2.10 194.27
CA GLU A 966 -63.51 -1.91 193.33
C GLU A 966 -63.51 -3.01 192.25
N GLU A 967 -64.05 -4.14 192.67
CA GLU A 967 -65.10 -4.74 191.85
C GLU A 967 -64.68 -5.96 191.00
N LEU A 968 -64.14 -7.04 191.57
CA LEU A 968 -64.85 -7.91 192.54
C LEU A 968 -66.42 -7.81 192.65
N LEU A 969 -67.09 -6.85 191.99
CA LEU A 969 -68.51 -6.49 191.86
C LEU A 969 -68.90 -6.39 190.37
N LEU A 970 -67.95 -6.16 189.44
CA LEU A 970 -68.19 -6.13 187.99
C LEU A 970 -68.07 -7.52 187.35
N GLN A 971 -67.33 -8.45 187.95
CA GLN A 971 -67.44 -9.87 187.61
C GLN A 971 -68.80 -10.46 188.09
N PHE A 972 -69.39 -9.96 189.20
CA PHE A 972 -70.82 -10.20 189.52
C PHE A 972 -71.77 -9.55 188.48
N LYS A 973 -71.30 -8.59 187.69
CA LYS A 973 -72.04 -8.03 186.54
C LYS A 973 -71.86 -8.89 185.27
N ALA A 974 -70.80 -9.67 185.15
CA ALA A 974 -70.72 -10.73 184.12
C ALA A 974 -71.75 -11.85 184.37
N ASP A 975 -72.12 -12.12 185.63
CA ASP A 975 -73.28 -12.94 186.00
C ASP A 975 -74.62 -12.22 185.69
N SER A 976 -74.67 -10.88 185.81
CA SER A 976 -75.82 -10.05 185.40
C SER A 976 -76.02 -10.01 183.88
N ASP A 977 -74.96 -10.02 183.08
CA ASP A 977 -75.06 -10.02 181.61
C ASP A 977 -75.43 -11.42 181.05
N SER A 978 -75.16 -12.48 181.82
CA SER A 978 -75.76 -13.80 181.63
C SER A 978 -77.29 -13.77 181.90
N MET A 979 -77.72 -13.12 182.98
CA MET A 979 -79.14 -12.87 183.31
C MET A 979 -79.83 -11.89 182.33
N GLN A 980 -79.13 -10.92 181.75
CA GLN A 980 -79.69 -10.00 180.75
C GLN A 980 -79.84 -10.64 179.36
N ARG A 981 -79.08 -11.70 179.03
CA ARG A 981 -79.37 -12.55 177.87
C ARG A 981 -80.64 -13.40 178.09
N GLN A 982 -80.87 -13.91 179.30
CA GLN A 982 -82.18 -14.46 179.72
C GLN A 982 -83.28 -13.37 179.76
N GLN A 983 -82.94 -12.12 180.07
CA GLN A 983 -83.89 -10.99 180.08
C GLN A 983 -84.25 -10.51 178.67
N ARG A 984 -83.37 -10.64 177.67
CA ARG A 984 -83.74 -10.46 176.25
C ARG A 984 -84.69 -11.57 175.76
N GLU A 985 -84.60 -12.76 176.35
CA GLU A 985 -85.56 -13.84 176.17
C GLU A 985 -86.90 -13.56 176.87
N THR A 986 -86.90 -12.90 178.04
CA THR A 986 -88.13 -12.41 178.69
C THR A 986 -88.68 -11.12 178.08
N LEU A 987 -87.85 -10.29 177.43
CA LEU A 987 -88.25 -9.08 176.71
C LEU A 987 -88.85 -9.41 175.33
N SER A 988 -88.40 -10.49 174.67
CA SER A 988 -89.08 -11.12 173.53
C SER A 988 -90.42 -11.76 173.95
N LYS A 989 -90.51 -12.33 175.17
CA LYS A 989 -91.79 -12.75 175.76
C LYS A 989 -92.65 -11.56 176.21
N LEU A 990 -92.07 -10.42 176.57
CA LEU A 990 -92.79 -9.18 176.90
C LEU A 990 -93.30 -8.45 175.66
N SER A 991 -92.58 -8.48 174.52
CA SER A 991 -93.11 -8.05 173.22
C SER A 991 -94.29 -8.91 172.75
N LYS A 992 -94.26 -10.23 173.03
CA LYS A 992 -95.45 -11.09 172.91
C LYS A 992 -96.52 -10.77 173.97
N ARG A 993 -96.16 -10.33 175.18
CA ARG A 993 -97.11 -9.81 176.17
C ARG A 993 -97.66 -8.44 175.81
N ASP A 994 -96.96 -7.61 175.05
CA ASP A 994 -97.43 -6.30 174.58
C ASP A 994 -98.36 -6.48 173.36
N GLU A 995 -98.14 -7.49 172.52
CA GLU A 995 -99.12 -7.97 171.52
C GLU A 995 -100.33 -8.68 172.16
N VAL A 996 -100.15 -9.33 173.31
CA VAL A 996 -101.24 -9.90 174.11
C VAL A 996 -101.91 -8.82 174.96
N ILE A 997 -101.23 -7.73 175.35
CA ILE A 997 -101.78 -6.58 176.09
C ILE A 997 -102.49 -5.63 175.13
N LEU A 998 -102.08 -5.53 173.86
CA LEU A 998 -102.88 -4.91 172.80
C LEU A 998 -104.11 -5.75 172.43
N ARG A 999 -104.03 -7.08 172.51
CA ARG A 999 -105.20 -7.98 172.45
C ARG A 999 -106.05 -7.96 173.72
N LEU A 1000 -105.45 -7.81 174.90
CA LEU A 1000 -106.15 -7.69 176.18
C LEU A 1000 -106.67 -6.27 176.39
N ASN A 1001 -106.16 -5.25 175.69
CA ASN A 1001 -106.71 -3.89 175.59
C ASN A 1001 -107.80 -3.80 174.51
N SER A 1002 -107.78 -4.67 173.48
CA SER A 1002 -108.94 -4.87 172.58
C SER A 1002 -110.02 -5.74 173.23
N GLU A 1003 -109.66 -6.69 174.10
CA GLU A 1003 -110.59 -7.41 174.99
C GLU A 1003 -110.98 -6.59 176.22
N LEU A 1004 -110.14 -5.68 176.73
CA LEU A 1004 -110.56 -4.64 177.68
C LEU A 1004 -111.45 -3.65 176.96
N GLY A 1005 -111.29 -3.40 175.66
CA GLY A 1005 -112.24 -2.68 174.82
C GLY A 1005 -113.57 -3.44 174.68
N LYS A 1006 -113.55 -4.78 174.67
CA LYS A 1006 -114.76 -5.64 174.76
C LYS A 1006 -115.37 -5.70 176.16
N LEU A 1007 -114.56 -5.71 177.22
CA LEU A 1007 -114.99 -5.70 178.63
C LEU A 1007 -115.35 -4.29 179.10
N LYS A 1008 -114.84 -3.24 178.44
CA LYS A 1008 -115.17 -1.83 178.65
C LYS A 1008 -116.34 -1.42 177.76
N SER A 1009 -116.61 -2.11 176.65
CA SER A 1009 -117.92 -2.12 175.99
C SER A 1009 -118.95 -2.99 176.72
N GLN A 1010 -118.58 -4.11 177.37
CA GLN A 1010 -119.46 -4.82 178.33
C GLN A 1010 -119.60 -4.09 179.67
N LYS A 1011 -118.63 -3.25 180.07
CA LYS A 1011 -118.73 -2.33 181.21
C LYS A 1011 -119.40 -1.04 180.79
N GLN A 1012 -119.41 -0.63 179.51
CA GLN A 1012 -120.33 0.39 178.99
C GLN A 1012 -121.72 -0.20 178.74
N GLU A 1013 -121.87 -1.52 178.58
CA GLU A 1013 -123.16 -2.22 178.52
C GLU A 1013 -123.68 -2.53 179.92
N LYS A 1014 -122.81 -2.85 180.90
CA LYS A 1014 -123.10 -2.96 182.34
C LYS A 1014 -123.13 -1.60 183.02
N ALA A 1015 -122.45 -0.57 182.53
CA ALA A 1015 -122.66 0.81 182.94
C ALA A 1015 -123.83 1.41 182.18
N ALA A 1016 -124.22 0.95 180.99
CA ALA A 1016 -125.54 1.22 180.41
C ALA A 1016 -126.65 0.41 181.11
N GLU A 1017 -126.34 -0.73 181.75
CA GLU A 1017 -127.26 -1.49 182.62
C GLU A 1017 -127.34 -0.84 184.01
N VAL A 1018 -126.22 -0.36 184.55
CA VAL A 1018 -126.15 0.36 185.83
C VAL A 1018 -126.57 1.83 185.64
N GLN A 1019 -126.54 2.37 184.42
CA GLN A 1019 -127.15 3.65 184.04
C GLN A 1019 -128.62 3.49 183.61
N ARG A 1020 -129.04 2.31 183.11
CA ARG A 1020 -130.45 1.86 183.18
C ARG A 1020 -130.91 1.73 184.63
N GLN A 1021 -130.05 1.28 185.56
CA GLN A 1021 -130.30 1.32 187.01
C GLN A 1021 -130.18 2.74 187.59
N SER A 1022 -129.36 3.61 187.02
CA SER A 1022 -129.32 5.06 187.27
C SER A 1022 -130.49 5.79 186.59
N GLU A 1023 -131.37 5.07 185.88
CA GLU A 1023 -132.66 5.55 185.41
C GLU A 1023 -133.83 4.83 186.09
N THR A 1024 -133.76 3.56 186.52
CA THR A 1024 -134.78 2.94 187.40
C THR A 1024 -134.68 3.42 188.83
N ILE A 1025 -133.48 3.62 189.37
CA ILE A 1025 -133.28 4.18 190.72
C ILE A 1025 -133.50 5.71 190.71
N LYS A 1026 -133.24 6.38 189.58
CA LYS A 1026 -133.64 7.79 189.40
C LYS A 1026 -135.14 7.93 189.09
N ARG A 1027 -135.78 6.96 188.43
CA ARG A 1027 -137.24 6.79 188.39
C ARG A 1027 -137.80 6.44 189.77
N LEU A 1028 -137.07 5.76 190.66
CA LEU A 1028 -137.38 5.64 192.11
C LEU A 1028 -137.11 6.94 192.88
N GLN A 1029 -136.16 7.79 192.45
CA GLN A 1029 -136.06 9.20 192.87
C GLN A 1029 -137.18 10.09 192.30
N GLU A 1030 -138.08 9.57 191.45
CA GLU A 1030 -139.31 10.27 191.01
C GLU A 1030 -140.60 9.57 191.48
N THR A 1031 -140.62 8.25 191.71
CA THR A 1031 -141.75 7.55 192.35
C THR A 1031 -141.71 7.58 193.87
N VAL A 1032 -140.56 7.71 194.55
CA VAL A 1032 -140.49 7.87 196.02
C VAL A 1032 -140.66 9.33 196.45
N THR A 1033 -140.20 10.30 195.65
CA THR A 1033 -140.61 11.71 195.78
C THR A 1033 -142.07 11.93 195.40
N ARG A 1034 -142.71 11.03 194.62
CA ARG A 1034 -144.17 10.99 194.40
C ARG A 1034 -144.94 10.17 195.47
N SER A 1035 -144.41 9.07 196.02
CA SER A 1035 -145.16 8.13 196.90
C SER A 1035 -145.17 8.42 198.39
N GLN A 1036 -144.42 9.39 198.91
CA GLN A 1036 -144.57 9.79 200.33
C GLN A 1036 -144.71 11.31 200.57
N VAL A 1037 -144.65 12.16 199.53
CA VAL A 1037 -145.60 13.28 199.47
C VAL A 1037 -147.04 12.72 199.47
N ASP A 1038 -147.27 11.48 199.03
CA ASP A 1038 -148.55 10.77 199.27
C ASP A 1038 -148.73 10.26 200.72
N LEU A 1039 -147.69 10.11 201.55
CA LEU A 1039 -147.80 9.78 203.00
C LEU A 1039 -147.84 11.04 203.87
N GLU A 1040 -147.17 12.10 203.43
CA GLU A 1040 -147.22 13.44 203.99
C GLU A 1040 -148.54 14.13 203.60
N ASN A 1041 -149.12 13.83 202.43
CA ASN A 1041 -150.50 14.19 202.07
C ASN A 1041 -151.56 13.22 202.64
N THR A 1042 -151.36 11.89 202.81
CA THR A 1042 -152.34 11.06 203.56
C THR A 1042 -152.27 11.25 205.07
N ARG A 1043 -151.19 11.83 205.62
CA ARG A 1043 -151.18 12.26 207.03
C ARG A 1043 -151.79 13.64 207.21
N LYS A 1044 -151.57 14.58 206.27
CA LYS A 1044 -152.34 15.84 206.21
C LYS A 1044 -153.83 15.61 205.91
N HIS A 1045 -154.19 14.56 205.16
CA HIS A 1045 -155.58 14.14 204.99
C HIS A 1045 -156.13 13.25 206.14
N LEU A 1046 -155.32 12.59 206.97
CA LEU A 1046 -155.80 11.99 208.24
C LEU A 1046 -155.94 13.05 209.35
N GLU A 1047 -155.15 14.12 209.31
CA GLU A 1047 -155.36 15.32 210.13
C GLU A 1047 -156.57 16.15 209.63
N GLU A 1048 -156.99 16.03 208.36
CA GLU A 1048 -158.23 16.66 207.84
C GLU A 1048 -159.48 15.73 207.88
N ASP A 1049 -159.35 14.39 207.79
CA ASP A 1049 -160.49 13.42 207.88
C ASP A 1049 -160.85 13.00 209.32
N THR A 1050 -159.97 13.10 210.34
CA THR A 1050 -160.42 12.99 211.75
C THR A 1050 -160.94 14.31 212.31
N VAL A 1051 -160.61 15.47 211.74
CA VAL A 1051 -161.34 16.72 212.00
C VAL A 1051 -162.74 16.66 211.37
N HIS A 1052 -162.95 15.87 210.30
CA HIS A 1052 -164.31 15.56 209.82
C HIS A 1052 -165.00 14.37 210.54
N LYS A 1053 -164.26 13.40 211.12
CA LYS A 1053 -164.86 12.42 212.07
C LYS A 1053 -165.13 13.01 213.45
N ASP A 1054 -164.44 14.08 213.84
CA ASP A 1054 -164.83 14.98 214.93
C ASP A 1054 -166.10 15.77 214.58
N GLU A 1055 -166.54 15.79 213.31
CA GLU A 1055 -167.83 16.35 212.88
C GLU A 1055 -168.93 15.26 212.70
N VAL A 1056 -168.60 14.04 212.24
CA VAL A 1056 -169.56 12.94 212.05
C VAL A 1056 -169.79 12.09 213.30
N MET A 1057 -168.78 11.80 214.14
CA MET A 1057 -169.03 11.16 215.43
C MET A 1057 -169.71 12.12 216.42
N LYS A 1058 -169.61 13.43 216.19
CA LYS A 1058 -170.38 14.46 216.88
C LYS A 1058 -171.85 14.53 216.40
N GLN A 1059 -172.15 14.10 215.18
CA GLN A 1059 -173.53 13.82 214.74
C GLN A 1059 -174.03 12.41 215.15
N LEU A 1060 -173.16 11.42 215.35
CA LEU A 1060 -173.55 10.12 215.95
C LEU A 1060 -173.64 10.15 217.48
N ARG A 1061 -173.07 11.19 218.12
CA ARG A 1061 -173.51 11.65 219.44
C ARG A 1061 -174.97 12.12 219.44
N GLU A 1062 -175.57 12.49 218.31
CA GLU A 1062 -176.96 12.96 218.23
C GLU A 1062 -177.94 11.86 217.74
N GLU A 1063 -177.51 10.89 216.91
CA GLU A 1063 -178.39 9.78 216.46
C GLU A 1063 -178.42 8.51 217.36
N LEU A 1064 -177.38 8.17 218.14
CA LEU A 1064 -177.47 6.97 219.03
C LEU A 1064 -177.81 7.30 220.49
N VAL A 1065 -177.79 8.59 220.87
CA VAL A 1065 -178.61 9.04 222.02
C VAL A 1065 -180.10 8.97 221.66
N GLU A 1066 -180.49 9.12 220.39
CA GLU A 1066 -181.83 8.74 219.90
C GLU A 1066 -182.11 7.21 220.00
N SER A 1067 -181.07 6.38 220.20
CA SER A 1067 -181.18 4.95 220.52
C SER A 1067 -180.72 4.57 221.95
N GLN A 1068 -180.39 5.54 222.82
CA GLN A 1068 -180.48 5.29 224.26
C GLN A 1068 -181.94 4.92 224.66
N THR A 1069 -182.93 4.95 223.75
CA THR A 1069 -184.33 5.04 224.20
C THR A 1069 -185.40 4.51 223.24
N GLN A 1070 -185.07 3.95 222.07
CA GLN A 1070 -186.03 3.09 221.36
C GLN A 1070 -185.95 1.59 221.74
N TYR A 1071 -184.91 1.08 222.44
CA TYR A 1071 -184.84 -0.37 222.81
C TYR A 1071 -184.34 -0.74 224.23
N THR A 1072 -184.31 0.23 225.15
CA THR A 1072 -184.68 -0.03 226.55
C THR A 1072 -185.98 -0.85 226.64
N GLU A 1073 -186.92 -0.67 225.71
CA GLU A 1073 -188.21 -1.36 225.65
C GLU A 1073 -188.70 -1.30 224.19
N GLN A 1074 -188.33 -2.24 223.32
CA GLN A 1074 -189.11 -3.48 223.16
C GLN A 1074 -188.20 -4.74 223.07
N TYR A 1075 -188.27 -5.70 224.03
CA TYR A 1075 -187.86 -7.14 223.97
C TYR A 1075 -186.42 -7.52 224.45
N ASP A 1076 -186.07 -7.72 225.73
CA ASP A 1076 -186.75 -8.49 226.78
C ASP A 1076 -188.24 -8.14 226.97
N LYS A 1077 -189.05 -9.18 227.11
CA LYS A 1077 -190.52 -9.35 227.07
C LYS A 1077 -191.08 -9.36 225.68
N VAL A 1078 -190.56 -10.29 224.89
CA VAL A 1078 -190.86 -11.68 225.26
C VAL A 1078 -190.12 -12.39 226.43
N THR A 1079 -188.98 -11.95 227.01
CA THR A 1079 -188.77 -12.05 228.51
C THR A 1079 -188.10 -10.89 229.32
N HIS A 1080 -188.80 -9.81 229.72
CA HIS A 1080 -188.46 -8.94 230.88
C HIS A 1080 -188.56 -9.81 232.17
N PRO A 1081 -188.80 -9.21 233.34
CA PRO A 1081 -188.08 -9.40 234.62
C PRO A 1081 -187.15 -10.60 234.80
#